data_AF-A0A7G9P3R8-F1
#
_entry.id   AF-A0A7G9P3R8-F1
#
_cell.length_a   1.000
_cell.length_b   1.000
_cell.length_c   1.000
_cell.angle_alpha   90.00
_cell.angle_beta   90.00
_cell.angle_gamma   90.00
#
_symmetry.space_group_name_H-M   'P 1'
#
loop_
_entity.id
_entity.type
_entity.pdbx_description
1 polymer ?
#
loop_
_entity_poly.entity_id
_entity_poly.type
_entity_poly.pdbx_seq_one_letter_code
_entity_poly.pdbx_strand_id
1 'polypeptide(L)'
;MIDQYAEAEKRYEVPSRTEHGRRNENPPGMGLWQLLREDFRTHDSNILEQGFWAIAVNRFGNWRMSLRCKILRAPCTLVYRVMFHLVEWICGITLPYSVKLGRRVRIWHHGGIILGARYIGDDVHIRQGVTLGVAQTFRNDQLPIIDRGVQFGCGACVLGRIYVGADASIGANSTVLDHIPQRAVVMGNPAKVVMIASKVEPASPAAESDAKQPPQDSSMNNPKQTDQVPTPESNPPNPATAAPRQQLGVITLLGSTNLDYLAMNIQEVGQSLGVGIHTYVPPFGQSRMQLLTPNSPLIEAKPAYAMIVERAPDVLGDLYNAPLSIDDDDIDARLAEALEPMIQLVHMTRQKLSCPIFVLELAVMDRSSLSMADSGSDRGVEQLVTRANQLLKQSLADMDDIRWLPCGQMIAEVGRHVAHPGKYWHLGRVPFSNAFSQYLAKRLIGAILFLSGKTARVLALDLDNTLWGGVLGEDGMENLKLGRSYPGSAFREFQTVIKAIAQRGVALTIVSKNDEDLACQMIRTHPEMVLRMEDFTAWRINWQEKSRNIDELLDELNLGHASCLFIDDNPVEREKVRRNCPDVIVPEMPTDPSQLAAWLLDLPWLETLTLTTSDFKRVKQYKQQSRVNAVKRSFANIEDFFHDLQMQVTFEPYGSENQERILQLLNKTNQFNTTTHRHDAGAIRRILDAGGEVFAVGVQDRFSDYELMGVVILVPDGASCRIDSFLLSCRILGRTVETAALSHACERAIAMGAKTLVGQIIETERNTPVRDVYERHQFCQRDDGLFELDLERPVQMPVYFKVMA
;
A
#
# COMPACT_ATOMS: atom_id res chain seq x y z
N MET A 1 -12.37 26.94 -31.80
CA MET A 1 -12.74 25.75 -31.01
C MET A 1 -14.05 25.23 -31.57
N ILE A 2 -14.07 24.03 -32.16
CA ILE A 2 -15.28 23.46 -32.77
C ILE A 2 -16.26 23.08 -31.64
N ASP A 3 -17.50 23.57 -31.67
CA ASP A 3 -18.54 23.17 -30.70
C ASP A 3 -18.95 21.72 -30.98
N GLN A 4 -18.30 20.78 -30.29
CA GLN A 4 -18.50 19.33 -30.42
C GLN A 4 -19.97 18.92 -30.20
N TYR A 5 -20.69 19.65 -29.34
CA TYR A 5 -22.09 19.40 -29.08
C TYR A 5 -22.95 19.80 -30.29
N ALA A 6 -22.71 20.98 -30.86
CA ALA A 6 -23.42 21.43 -32.06
C ALA A 6 -23.12 20.55 -33.28
N GLU A 7 -21.90 19.99 -33.37
CA GLU A 7 -21.55 19.03 -34.41
C GLU A 7 -22.30 17.71 -34.22
N ALA A 8 -22.39 17.20 -32.98
CA ALA A 8 -23.18 16.02 -32.66
C ALA A 8 -24.67 16.21 -32.93
N GLU A 9 -25.23 17.40 -32.65
CA GLU A 9 -26.63 17.71 -32.99
C GLU A 9 -26.90 17.59 -34.50
N LYS A 10 -25.96 18.07 -35.33
CA LYS A 10 -26.06 17.93 -36.79
C LYS A 10 -25.87 16.47 -37.22
N ARG A 11 -24.86 15.80 -36.68
CA ARG A 11 -24.48 14.42 -37.04
C ARG A 11 -25.60 13.41 -36.77
N TYR A 12 -26.27 13.54 -35.62
CA TYR A 12 -27.35 12.63 -35.21
C TYR A 12 -28.74 13.18 -35.52
N GLU A 13 -28.83 14.27 -36.32
CA GLU A 13 -30.08 14.94 -36.67
C GLU A 13 -30.99 15.15 -35.45
N VAL A 14 -30.39 15.62 -34.35
CA VAL A 14 -31.09 15.77 -33.07
C VAL A 14 -32.12 16.89 -33.24
N PRO A 15 -33.42 16.64 -32.95
CA PRO A 15 -34.47 17.62 -33.19
C PRO A 15 -34.21 18.92 -32.45
N SER A 16 -34.47 20.05 -33.09
CA SER A 16 -34.39 21.35 -32.42
C SER A 16 -35.31 21.40 -31.19
N ARG A 17 -35.08 22.35 -30.28
CA ARG A 17 -35.86 22.50 -29.05
C ARG A 17 -37.38 22.54 -29.29
N THR A 18 -37.83 23.16 -30.37
CA THR A 18 -39.26 23.31 -30.71
C THR A 18 -39.86 22.06 -31.35
N GLU A 19 -39.03 21.14 -31.85
CA GLU A 19 -39.44 19.90 -32.52
C GLU A 19 -39.29 18.65 -31.66
N HIS A 20 -38.67 18.77 -30.49
CA HIS A 20 -38.43 17.67 -29.57
C HIS A 20 -39.74 16.96 -29.16
N GLY A 21 -39.81 15.64 -29.39
CA GLY A 21 -41.00 14.82 -29.12
C GLY A 21 -42.20 15.08 -30.05
N ARG A 22 -42.05 15.84 -31.15
CA ARG A 22 -43.16 16.13 -32.09
C ARG A 22 -43.27 15.17 -33.28
N ARG A 23 -42.22 14.41 -33.57
CA ARG A 23 -42.15 13.43 -34.66
C ARG A 23 -41.58 12.10 -34.14
N ASN A 24 -41.69 11.06 -34.95
CA ASN A 24 -41.15 9.74 -34.62
C ASN A 24 -39.62 9.76 -34.77
N GLU A 25 -38.90 9.57 -33.67
CA GLU A 25 -37.44 9.57 -33.63
C GLU A 25 -36.83 8.16 -33.50
N ASN A 26 -37.61 7.12 -33.75
CA ASN A 26 -37.06 5.77 -33.83
C ASN A 26 -36.03 5.65 -34.97
N PRO A 27 -35.00 4.78 -34.83
CA PRO A 27 -33.98 4.60 -35.86
C PRO A 27 -34.57 4.36 -37.25
N PRO A 28 -34.11 5.10 -38.29
CA PRO A 28 -34.64 4.97 -39.64
C PRO A 28 -34.31 3.60 -40.24
N GLY A 29 -35.15 3.13 -41.16
CA GLY A 29 -34.93 1.86 -41.88
C GLY A 29 -35.39 0.60 -41.15
N MET A 30 -35.94 0.71 -39.93
CA MET A 30 -36.54 -0.42 -39.22
C MET A 30 -37.97 -0.13 -38.76
N GLY A 31 -38.85 -1.13 -38.90
CA GLY A 31 -40.18 -1.09 -38.30
C GLY A 31 -40.12 -1.26 -36.78
N LEU A 32 -41.17 -0.81 -36.07
CA LEU A 32 -41.26 -0.95 -34.61
C LEU A 32 -41.01 -2.39 -34.14
N TRP A 33 -41.59 -3.37 -34.81
CA TRP A 33 -41.43 -4.79 -34.47
C TRP A 33 -40.00 -5.31 -34.66
N GLN A 34 -39.29 -4.79 -35.66
CA GLN A 34 -37.88 -5.14 -35.89
C GLN A 34 -36.99 -4.54 -34.78
N LEU A 35 -37.24 -3.30 -34.40
CA LEU A 35 -36.56 -2.64 -33.29
C LEU A 35 -36.81 -3.37 -31.97
N LEU A 36 -38.07 -3.69 -31.66
CA LEU A 36 -38.41 -4.44 -30.44
C LEU A 36 -37.75 -5.83 -30.43
N ARG A 37 -37.63 -6.49 -31.58
CA ARG A 37 -36.93 -7.78 -31.69
C ARG A 37 -35.42 -7.65 -31.48
N GLU A 38 -34.79 -6.57 -31.97
CA GLU A 38 -33.38 -6.27 -31.73
C GLU A 38 -33.14 -5.91 -30.26
N ASP A 39 -33.97 -5.05 -29.68
CA ASP A 39 -33.91 -4.64 -28.28
C ASP A 39 -34.15 -5.84 -27.34
N PHE A 40 -35.07 -6.75 -27.69
CA PHE A 40 -35.31 -8.00 -26.94
C PHE A 40 -34.08 -8.91 -26.95
N ARG A 41 -33.43 -9.10 -28.10
CA ARG A 41 -32.18 -9.85 -28.20
C ARG A 41 -31.05 -9.20 -27.42
N THR A 42 -30.99 -7.87 -27.41
CA THR A 42 -30.00 -7.09 -26.65
C THR A 42 -30.13 -7.32 -25.14
N HIS A 43 -31.34 -7.63 -24.66
CA HIS A 43 -31.63 -8.00 -23.27
C HIS A 43 -31.77 -9.52 -23.12
N ASP A 44 -30.87 -10.26 -23.77
CA ASP A 44 -30.72 -11.72 -23.68
C ASP A 44 -31.98 -12.53 -23.98
N SER A 45 -32.91 -11.96 -24.76
CA SER A 45 -34.21 -12.57 -25.07
C SER A 45 -35.03 -12.93 -23.81
N ASN A 46 -34.85 -12.17 -22.74
CA ASN A 46 -35.59 -12.34 -21.49
C ASN A 46 -36.67 -11.26 -21.35
N ILE A 47 -37.94 -11.69 -21.37
CA ILE A 47 -39.09 -10.79 -21.25
C ILE A 47 -39.20 -10.17 -19.86
N LEU A 48 -38.55 -10.73 -18.84
CA LEU A 48 -38.59 -10.22 -17.47
C LEU A 48 -37.54 -9.12 -17.21
N GLU A 49 -36.65 -8.85 -18.17
CA GLU A 49 -35.69 -7.76 -18.07
C GLU A 49 -36.41 -6.42 -18.10
N GLN A 50 -36.34 -5.69 -16.98
CA GLN A 50 -37.04 -4.42 -16.83
C GLN A 50 -36.45 -3.33 -17.74
N GLY A 51 -35.16 -3.43 -18.07
CA GLY A 51 -34.50 -2.57 -19.06
C GLY A 51 -35.16 -2.65 -20.43
N PHE A 52 -35.57 -3.86 -20.85
CA PHE A 52 -36.30 -4.06 -22.10
C PHE A 52 -37.68 -3.38 -22.05
N TRP A 53 -38.39 -3.44 -20.92
CA TRP A 53 -39.70 -2.78 -20.79
C TRP A 53 -39.59 -1.26 -20.99
N ALA A 54 -38.59 -0.62 -20.37
CA ALA A 54 -38.36 0.82 -20.51
C ALA A 54 -38.08 1.21 -21.97
N ILE A 55 -37.22 0.46 -22.66
CA ILE A 55 -36.91 0.70 -24.08
C ILE A 55 -38.15 0.46 -24.94
N ALA A 56 -38.87 -0.64 -24.75
CA ALA A 56 -40.06 -0.97 -25.52
C ALA A 56 -41.14 0.13 -25.42
N VAL A 57 -41.34 0.68 -24.22
CA VAL A 57 -42.27 1.80 -23.98
C VAL A 57 -41.79 3.08 -24.67
N ASN A 58 -40.50 3.39 -24.64
CA ASN A 58 -39.93 4.52 -25.39
C ASN A 58 -40.14 4.35 -26.91
N ARG A 59 -39.84 3.16 -27.46
CA ARG A 59 -40.02 2.83 -28.89
C ARG A 59 -41.48 2.96 -29.32
N PHE A 60 -42.42 2.44 -28.53
CA PHE A 60 -43.85 2.58 -28.78
C PHE A 60 -44.31 4.04 -28.72
N GLY A 61 -43.84 4.79 -27.71
CA GLY A 61 -44.11 6.21 -27.55
C GLY A 61 -43.67 7.05 -28.75
N ASN A 62 -42.49 6.75 -29.29
CA ASN A 62 -41.96 7.35 -30.52
C ASN A 62 -42.74 6.92 -31.78
N TRP A 63 -43.00 5.62 -31.94
CA TRP A 63 -43.75 5.10 -33.08
C TRP A 63 -45.15 5.72 -33.18
N ARG A 64 -45.84 5.93 -32.06
CA ARG A 64 -47.14 6.60 -32.02
C ARG A 64 -47.12 7.98 -32.68
N MET A 65 -45.98 8.68 -32.65
CA MET A 65 -45.85 10.00 -33.30
C MET A 65 -45.88 9.93 -34.82
N SER A 66 -45.76 8.73 -35.43
CA SER A 66 -45.99 8.50 -36.86
C SER A 66 -47.47 8.61 -37.26
N LEU A 67 -48.41 8.43 -36.32
CA LEU A 67 -49.85 8.55 -36.57
C LEU A 67 -50.23 10.01 -36.77
N ARG A 68 -50.32 10.48 -38.02
CA ARG A 68 -50.64 11.89 -38.35
C ARG A 68 -52.01 12.34 -37.82
N CYS A 69 -53.00 11.44 -37.80
CA CYS A 69 -54.34 11.75 -37.30
C CYS A 69 -54.37 11.78 -35.76
N LYS A 70 -54.76 12.93 -35.18
CA LYS A 70 -54.82 13.13 -33.73
C LYS A 70 -55.82 12.21 -33.02
N ILE A 71 -56.93 11.88 -33.70
CA ILE A 71 -57.99 10.99 -33.15
C ILE A 71 -57.45 9.57 -32.96
N LEU A 72 -56.73 9.05 -33.96
CA LEU A 72 -56.07 7.74 -33.90
C LEU A 72 -54.90 7.72 -32.91
N ARG A 73 -54.21 8.86 -32.71
CA ARG A 73 -53.09 8.99 -31.78
C ARG A 73 -53.53 9.06 -30.32
N ALA A 74 -54.68 9.66 -30.03
CA ALA A 74 -55.18 9.87 -28.67
C ALA A 74 -55.22 8.59 -27.80
N PRO A 75 -55.83 7.46 -28.24
CA PRO A 75 -55.85 6.23 -27.45
C PRO A 75 -54.44 5.66 -27.23
N CYS A 76 -53.59 5.62 -28.25
CA CYS A 76 -52.19 5.19 -28.09
C CYS A 76 -51.40 6.09 -27.13
N THR A 77 -51.77 7.38 -27.03
CA THR A 77 -51.13 8.33 -26.10
C THR A 77 -51.49 7.99 -24.67
N LEU A 78 -52.75 7.64 -24.42
CA LEU A 78 -53.19 7.18 -23.11
C LEU A 78 -52.46 5.90 -22.71
N VAL A 79 -52.38 4.92 -23.63
CA VAL A 79 -51.64 3.66 -23.40
C VAL A 79 -50.18 3.93 -23.07
N TYR A 80 -49.49 4.77 -23.85
CA TYR A 80 -48.11 5.15 -23.56
C TYR A 80 -47.97 5.78 -22.17
N ARG A 81 -48.84 6.72 -21.78
CA ARG A 81 -48.75 7.39 -20.48
C ARG A 81 -48.90 6.42 -19.32
N VAL A 82 -49.83 5.46 -19.44
CA VAL A 82 -50.04 4.42 -18.44
C VAL A 82 -48.82 3.50 -18.36
N MET A 83 -48.34 2.97 -19.50
CA MET A 83 -47.17 2.09 -19.54
C MET A 83 -45.91 2.79 -19.00
N PHE A 84 -45.71 4.06 -19.35
CA PHE A 84 -44.57 4.85 -18.90
C PHE A 84 -44.54 4.98 -17.37
N HIS A 85 -45.65 5.39 -16.75
CA HIS A 85 -45.69 5.51 -15.29
C HIS A 85 -45.65 4.15 -14.57
N LEU A 86 -46.19 3.08 -15.17
CA LEU A 86 -46.04 1.73 -14.62
C LEU A 86 -44.58 1.28 -14.60
N VAL A 87 -43.84 1.48 -15.68
CA VAL A 87 -42.40 1.17 -15.72
C VAL A 87 -41.63 2.06 -14.73
N GLU A 88 -41.97 3.34 -14.65
CA GLU A 88 -41.36 4.28 -13.71
C GLU A 88 -41.56 3.83 -12.25
N TRP A 89 -42.78 3.43 -11.87
CA TRP A 89 -43.10 3.01 -10.50
C TRP A 89 -42.57 1.62 -10.14
N ILE A 90 -42.68 0.65 -11.05
CA ILE A 90 -42.34 -0.75 -10.76
C ILE A 90 -40.84 -0.98 -10.93
N CYS A 91 -40.24 -0.44 -11.98
CA CYS A 91 -38.85 -0.69 -12.32
C CYS A 91 -37.90 0.39 -11.80
N GLY A 92 -38.39 1.59 -11.48
CA GLY A 92 -37.55 2.72 -11.11
C GLY A 92 -36.68 3.22 -12.27
N ILE A 93 -37.21 3.15 -13.51
CA ILE A 93 -36.53 3.59 -14.74
C ILE A 93 -37.40 4.64 -15.43
N THR A 94 -36.90 5.88 -15.52
CA THR A 94 -37.55 6.98 -16.22
C THR A 94 -36.88 7.19 -17.58
N LEU A 95 -37.51 6.73 -18.66
CA LEU A 95 -37.05 6.94 -20.05
C LEU A 95 -38.20 7.49 -20.91
N PRO A 96 -38.34 8.82 -21.03
CA PRO A 96 -39.46 9.41 -21.76
C PRO A 96 -39.30 9.23 -23.27
N TYR A 97 -40.41 9.14 -24.00
CA TYR A 97 -40.41 9.02 -25.48
C TYR A 97 -39.74 10.21 -26.19
N SER A 98 -39.57 11.35 -25.51
CA SER A 98 -38.91 12.52 -26.09
C SER A 98 -37.41 12.28 -26.32
N VAL A 99 -36.78 11.35 -25.59
CA VAL A 99 -35.38 10.98 -25.81
C VAL A 99 -35.25 10.20 -27.12
N LYS A 100 -34.42 10.72 -28.03
CA LYS A 100 -34.03 10.00 -29.25
C LYS A 100 -33.04 8.91 -28.87
N LEU A 101 -33.41 7.66 -29.16
CA LEU A 101 -32.67 6.47 -28.72
C LEU A 101 -32.12 5.70 -29.94
N GLY A 102 -30.82 5.44 -29.96
CA GLY A 102 -30.11 4.62 -30.94
C GLY A 102 -30.44 3.13 -30.78
N ARG A 103 -29.74 2.26 -31.50
CA ARG A 103 -29.96 0.80 -31.56
C ARG A 103 -29.12 0.05 -30.53
N ARG A 104 -29.59 -1.12 -30.07
CA ARG A 104 -28.85 -2.00 -29.15
C ARG A 104 -28.41 -1.31 -27.86
N VAL A 105 -29.23 -0.37 -27.37
CA VAL A 105 -29.02 0.22 -26.03
C VAL A 105 -29.39 -0.82 -24.99
N ARG A 106 -28.53 -1.02 -23.99
CA ARG A 106 -28.74 -2.00 -22.94
C ARG A 106 -28.82 -1.33 -21.58
N ILE A 107 -29.92 -1.55 -20.88
CA ILE A 107 -30.12 -1.08 -19.50
C ILE A 107 -29.95 -2.28 -18.57
N TRP A 108 -28.93 -2.24 -17.74
CA TRP A 108 -28.51 -3.28 -16.81
C TRP A 108 -29.01 -2.97 -15.42
N HIS A 109 -29.70 -3.95 -14.81
CA HIS A 109 -30.27 -3.88 -13.47
C HIS A 109 -31.23 -2.69 -13.26
N HIS A 110 -32.36 -2.92 -12.60
CA HIS A 110 -33.37 -1.88 -12.41
C HIS A 110 -33.15 -1.10 -11.10
N GLY A 111 -33.60 0.16 -11.04
CA GLY A 111 -33.57 0.98 -9.82
C GLY A 111 -32.82 2.31 -9.98
N GLY A 112 -33.57 3.41 -9.79
CA GLY A 112 -33.03 4.77 -9.70
C GLY A 112 -32.43 5.33 -11.00
N ILE A 113 -32.88 4.86 -12.16
CA ILE A 113 -32.35 5.30 -13.46
C ILE A 113 -33.21 6.43 -14.01
N ILE A 114 -32.60 7.58 -14.30
CA ILE A 114 -33.28 8.76 -14.86
C ILE A 114 -32.59 9.14 -16.17
N LEU A 115 -33.25 8.95 -17.32
CA LEU A 115 -32.66 9.17 -18.65
C LEU A 115 -33.30 10.38 -19.33
N GLY A 116 -32.92 11.58 -18.90
CA GLY A 116 -33.17 12.82 -19.63
C GLY A 116 -31.99 13.15 -20.53
N ALA A 117 -32.10 12.85 -21.82
CA ALA A 117 -31.06 13.16 -22.81
C ALA A 117 -31.68 13.64 -24.13
N ARG A 118 -30.90 14.38 -24.92
CA ARG A 118 -31.31 14.78 -26.28
C ARG A 118 -31.17 13.62 -27.25
N TYR A 119 -30.11 12.84 -27.06
CA TYR A 119 -29.78 11.66 -27.84
C TYR A 119 -28.97 10.68 -27.01
N ILE A 120 -29.29 9.39 -27.15
CA ILE A 120 -28.49 8.27 -26.65
C ILE A 120 -28.15 7.39 -27.85
N GLY A 121 -26.86 7.20 -28.13
CA GLY A 121 -26.36 6.51 -29.31
C GLY A 121 -26.55 4.99 -29.31
N ASP A 122 -26.02 4.36 -30.36
CA ASP A 122 -26.05 2.91 -30.53
C ASP A 122 -25.10 2.22 -29.54
N ASP A 123 -25.40 0.98 -29.14
CA ASP A 123 -24.51 0.14 -28.31
C ASP A 123 -24.13 0.76 -26.96
N VAL A 124 -24.99 1.63 -26.40
CA VAL A 124 -24.78 2.27 -25.10
C VAL A 124 -25.20 1.34 -23.97
N HIS A 125 -24.36 1.22 -22.94
CA HIS A 125 -24.61 0.41 -21.76
C HIS A 125 -24.87 1.29 -20.54
N ILE A 126 -26.04 1.16 -19.92
CA ILE A 126 -26.49 1.97 -18.77
C ILE A 126 -26.69 1.05 -17.58
N ARG A 127 -26.05 1.33 -16.44
CA ARG A 127 -26.22 0.57 -15.19
C ARG A 127 -27.19 1.24 -14.21
N GLN A 128 -27.49 0.57 -13.10
CA GLN A 128 -28.39 1.07 -12.06
C GLN A 128 -27.95 2.42 -11.49
N GLY A 129 -28.91 3.27 -11.10
CA GLY A 129 -28.66 4.58 -10.49
C GLY A 129 -28.16 5.68 -11.43
N VAL A 130 -28.06 5.43 -12.74
CA VAL A 130 -27.56 6.42 -13.69
C VAL A 130 -28.56 7.56 -13.89
N THR A 131 -28.08 8.80 -13.84
CA THR A 131 -28.85 10.02 -14.08
C THR A 131 -28.28 10.81 -15.25
N LEU A 132 -29.06 10.99 -16.32
CA LEU A 132 -28.81 11.96 -17.38
C LEU A 132 -29.84 13.08 -17.22
N GLY A 133 -29.39 14.32 -17.05
CA GLY A 133 -30.31 15.38 -16.68
C GLY A 133 -29.78 16.79 -16.89
N VAL A 134 -30.52 17.75 -16.35
CA VAL A 134 -30.20 19.18 -16.43
C VAL A 134 -29.35 19.60 -15.23
N ALA A 135 -28.36 20.46 -15.46
CA ALA A 135 -27.54 21.00 -14.37
C ALA A 135 -28.25 22.10 -13.56
N GLN A 136 -29.22 22.80 -14.16
CA GLN A 136 -29.95 23.92 -13.54
C GLN A 136 -31.44 23.82 -13.82
N THR A 137 -32.27 23.92 -12.78
CA THR A 137 -33.72 23.74 -12.83
C THR A 137 -34.47 24.77 -13.71
N PHE A 138 -33.84 25.92 -14.01
CA PHE A 138 -34.43 26.97 -14.85
C PHE A 138 -34.08 26.82 -16.35
N ARG A 139 -33.20 25.88 -16.70
CA ARG A 139 -32.74 25.62 -18.07
C ARG A 139 -33.02 24.17 -18.47
N ASN A 140 -34.31 23.86 -18.59
CA ASN A 140 -34.83 22.52 -18.93
C ASN A 140 -34.40 21.99 -20.32
N ASP A 141 -33.68 22.79 -21.11
CA ASP A 141 -33.20 22.46 -22.45
C ASP A 141 -31.72 22.06 -22.51
N GLN A 142 -30.99 22.17 -21.40
CA GLN A 142 -29.58 21.77 -21.30
C GLN A 142 -29.45 20.30 -20.91
N LEU A 143 -29.76 19.42 -21.86
CA LEU A 143 -29.69 17.97 -21.71
C LEU A 143 -28.49 17.40 -22.48
N PRO A 144 -27.90 16.28 -22.05
CA PRO A 144 -26.71 15.73 -22.69
C PRO A 144 -26.99 15.02 -24.02
N ILE A 145 -25.94 14.89 -24.84
CA ILE A 145 -25.87 14.04 -26.03
C ILE A 145 -24.84 12.95 -25.77
N ILE A 146 -25.28 11.69 -25.84
CA ILE A 146 -24.44 10.52 -25.61
C ILE A 146 -24.20 9.82 -26.97
N ASP A 147 -22.94 9.68 -27.35
CA ASP A 147 -22.52 9.03 -28.59
C ASP A 147 -22.56 7.49 -28.44
N ARG A 148 -22.24 6.76 -29.52
CA ARG A 148 -22.27 5.29 -29.56
C ARG A 148 -21.25 4.63 -28.63
N GLY A 149 -21.54 3.42 -28.16
CA GLY A 149 -20.59 2.59 -27.41
C GLY A 149 -20.26 3.10 -26.00
N VAL A 150 -20.93 4.15 -25.53
CA VAL A 150 -20.66 4.73 -24.21
C VAL A 150 -21.11 3.76 -23.12
N GLN A 151 -20.27 3.58 -22.11
CA GLN A 151 -20.55 2.74 -20.96
C GLN A 151 -20.70 3.58 -19.69
N PHE A 152 -21.81 3.43 -19.00
CA PHE A 152 -22.06 4.08 -17.71
C PHE A 152 -21.92 3.08 -16.56
N GLY A 153 -21.04 3.38 -15.61
CA GLY A 153 -20.97 2.72 -14.32
C GLY A 153 -22.20 3.03 -13.46
N CYS A 154 -22.39 2.23 -12.41
CA CYS A 154 -23.52 2.37 -11.50
C CYS A 154 -23.49 3.76 -10.82
N GLY A 155 -24.63 4.44 -10.74
CA GLY A 155 -24.73 5.74 -10.07
C GLY A 155 -24.10 6.94 -10.81
N ALA A 156 -23.67 6.78 -12.06
CA ALA A 156 -23.08 7.87 -12.83
C ALA A 156 -24.11 8.99 -13.13
N CYS A 157 -23.70 10.24 -13.01
CA CYS A 157 -24.55 11.42 -13.19
C CYS A 157 -23.94 12.34 -14.27
N VAL A 158 -24.66 12.59 -15.36
CA VAL A 158 -24.24 13.53 -16.43
C VAL A 158 -25.27 14.66 -16.52
N LEU A 159 -24.81 15.88 -16.26
CA LEU A 159 -25.70 17.02 -16.04
C LEU A 159 -25.38 18.19 -16.96
N GLY A 160 -26.34 18.63 -17.77
CA GLY A 160 -26.22 19.83 -18.60
C GLY A 160 -26.03 19.57 -20.09
N ARG A 161 -25.74 20.65 -20.85
CA ARG A 161 -25.49 20.63 -22.30
C ARG A 161 -24.09 20.07 -22.58
N ILE A 162 -23.92 18.78 -22.34
CA ILE A 162 -22.65 18.06 -22.43
C ILE A 162 -22.71 17.05 -23.57
N TYR A 163 -21.56 16.85 -24.22
CA TYR A 163 -21.35 15.82 -25.22
C TYR A 163 -20.43 14.75 -24.63
N VAL A 164 -20.86 13.49 -24.70
CA VAL A 164 -20.05 12.33 -24.30
C VAL A 164 -19.67 11.57 -25.56
N GLY A 165 -18.37 11.58 -25.90
CA GLY A 165 -17.86 11.00 -27.13
C GLY A 165 -17.94 9.48 -27.21
N ALA A 166 -17.91 8.95 -28.44
CA ALA A 166 -18.01 7.52 -28.73
C ALA A 166 -17.02 6.67 -27.92
N ASP A 167 -17.48 5.50 -27.49
CA ASP A 167 -16.70 4.49 -26.76
C ASP A 167 -16.09 5.01 -25.44
N ALA A 168 -16.63 6.10 -24.88
CA ALA A 168 -16.21 6.61 -23.57
C ALA A 168 -16.77 5.73 -22.43
N SER A 169 -15.98 5.57 -21.38
CA SER A 169 -16.36 4.84 -20.18
C SER A 169 -16.49 5.81 -19.00
N ILE A 170 -17.72 5.99 -18.52
CA ILE A 170 -18.04 6.79 -17.35
C ILE A 170 -18.00 5.89 -16.12
N GLY A 171 -17.10 6.16 -15.19
CA GLY A 171 -16.95 5.39 -13.96
C GLY A 171 -18.20 5.41 -13.08
N ALA A 172 -18.29 4.45 -12.16
CA ALA A 172 -19.35 4.43 -11.17
C ALA A 172 -19.33 5.69 -10.29
N ASN A 173 -20.51 6.16 -9.88
CA ASN A 173 -20.74 7.34 -9.03
C ASN A 173 -20.06 8.64 -9.52
N SER A 174 -19.76 8.73 -10.83
CA SER A 174 -19.05 9.87 -11.39
C SER A 174 -20.01 11.00 -11.78
N THR A 175 -19.67 12.25 -11.46
CA THR A 175 -20.49 13.42 -11.82
C THR A 175 -19.83 14.20 -12.95
N VAL A 176 -20.33 14.03 -14.17
CA VAL A 176 -19.79 14.65 -15.39
C VAL A 176 -20.43 16.02 -15.60
N LEU A 177 -19.59 17.06 -15.59
CA LEU A 177 -19.98 18.46 -15.77
C LEU A 177 -19.39 19.11 -17.04
N ASP A 178 -18.48 18.41 -17.74
CA ASP A 178 -17.77 18.90 -18.94
C ASP A 178 -17.85 17.90 -20.10
N HIS A 179 -17.53 18.36 -21.32
CA HIS A 179 -17.46 17.51 -22.52
C HIS A 179 -16.43 16.39 -22.38
N ILE A 180 -16.83 15.17 -22.74
CA ILE A 180 -15.98 13.99 -22.66
C ILE A 180 -15.49 13.60 -24.06
N PRO A 181 -14.16 13.49 -24.28
CA PRO A 181 -13.63 13.08 -25.58
C PRO A 181 -13.97 11.61 -25.88
N GLN A 182 -13.91 11.24 -27.17
CA GLN A 182 -14.11 9.85 -27.58
C GLN A 182 -13.06 8.94 -26.94
N ARG A 183 -13.45 7.72 -26.57
CA ARG A 183 -12.60 6.66 -25.99
C ARG A 183 -11.94 7.07 -24.67
N ALA A 184 -12.52 8.04 -23.98
CA ALA A 184 -12.04 8.51 -22.69
C ALA A 184 -12.62 7.67 -21.56
N VAL A 185 -11.80 7.36 -20.56
CA VAL A 185 -12.25 6.84 -19.27
C VAL A 185 -12.31 8.02 -18.31
N VAL A 186 -13.47 8.28 -17.71
CA VAL A 186 -13.66 9.38 -16.75
C VAL A 186 -14.13 8.84 -15.41
N MET A 187 -13.61 9.38 -14.32
CA MET A 187 -14.00 9.00 -12.96
C MET A 187 -14.00 10.21 -12.02
N GLY A 188 -14.81 10.13 -10.96
CA GLY A 188 -14.81 11.09 -9.85
C GLY A 188 -16.02 12.01 -9.80
N ASN A 189 -16.11 12.81 -8.74
CA ASN A 189 -17.18 13.78 -8.50
C ASN A 189 -16.57 15.11 -8.00
N PRO A 190 -16.32 16.10 -8.88
CA PRO A 190 -16.60 16.11 -10.32
C PRO A 190 -15.67 15.18 -11.12
N ALA A 191 -16.16 14.65 -12.23
CA ALA A 191 -15.46 13.66 -13.05
C ALA A 191 -14.32 14.30 -13.85
N LYS A 192 -13.16 13.64 -13.85
CA LYS A 192 -12.00 14.01 -14.68
C LYS A 192 -11.65 12.88 -15.64
N VAL A 193 -11.10 13.21 -16.80
CA VAL A 193 -10.55 12.24 -17.75
C VAL A 193 -9.31 11.60 -17.13
N VAL A 194 -9.37 10.29 -16.92
CA VAL A 194 -8.29 9.45 -16.36
C VAL A 194 -7.38 8.92 -17.47
N MET A 195 -7.95 8.60 -18.63
CA MET A 195 -7.24 8.03 -19.78
C MET A 195 -7.99 8.34 -21.07
N ILE A 196 -7.29 8.45 -22.20
CA ILE A 196 -7.87 8.44 -23.56
C ILE A 196 -7.23 7.29 -24.32
N ALA A 197 -7.99 6.26 -24.67
CA ALA A 197 -7.45 5.08 -25.35
C ALA A 197 -7.14 5.38 -26.83
N SER A 198 -5.89 5.16 -27.27
CA SER A 198 -5.48 5.26 -28.67
C SER A 198 -5.96 4.06 -29.51
N LYS A 199 -6.11 4.29 -30.82
CA LYS A 199 -6.79 3.43 -31.81
C LYS A 199 -6.59 1.91 -31.59
N VAL A 200 -7.65 1.22 -31.16
CA VAL A 200 -7.74 -0.25 -31.12
C VAL A 200 -8.51 -0.63 -32.38
N GLU A 201 -7.88 -1.40 -33.27
CA GLU A 201 -8.58 -2.08 -34.36
C GLU A 201 -9.54 -3.13 -33.76
N PRO A 202 -10.77 -3.23 -34.27
CA PRO A 202 -11.78 -4.09 -33.65
C PRO A 202 -11.34 -5.56 -33.69
N ALA A 203 -11.30 -6.17 -32.50
CA ALA A 203 -11.09 -7.60 -32.34
C ALA A 203 -12.18 -8.39 -33.08
N SER A 204 -11.75 -9.34 -33.91
CA SER A 204 -12.62 -10.33 -34.54
C SER A 204 -13.39 -11.11 -33.46
N PRO A 205 -14.69 -11.42 -33.65
CA PRO A 205 -15.46 -12.14 -32.64
C PRO A 205 -14.88 -13.54 -32.42
N ALA A 206 -14.66 -13.89 -31.16
CA ALA A 206 -14.31 -15.23 -30.74
C ALA A 206 -15.44 -16.21 -31.12
N ALA A 207 -15.06 -17.31 -31.78
CA ALA A 207 -15.94 -18.41 -32.11
C ALA A 207 -16.33 -19.18 -30.84
N GLU A 208 -17.64 -19.37 -30.66
CA GLU A 208 -18.20 -20.33 -29.73
C GLU A 208 -17.87 -21.77 -30.15
N SER A 209 -17.70 -22.60 -29.14
CA SER A 209 -17.45 -24.03 -29.17
C SER A 209 -18.54 -24.81 -29.91
N ASP A 210 -18.15 -25.72 -30.81
CA ASP A 210 -18.87 -26.98 -30.99
C ASP A 210 -18.04 -28.10 -31.65
N ALA A 211 -18.17 -29.28 -31.04
CA ALA A 211 -18.08 -30.65 -31.57
C ALA A 211 -16.93 -31.12 -32.52
N LYS A 212 -16.14 -32.06 -31.98
CA LYS A 212 -15.44 -33.22 -32.60
C LYS A 212 -15.76 -33.54 -34.07
N GLN A 213 -14.72 -33.59 -34.92
CA GLN A 213 -14.37 -34.71 -35.83
C GLN A 213 -12.94 -34.55 -36.42
N PRO A 214 -12.19 -35.63 -36.75
CA PRO A 214 -10.74 -35.61 -36.96
C PRO A 214 -10.34 -35.78 -38.46
N PRO A 215 -9.04 -35.83 -38.85
CA PRO A 215 -8.42 -34.89 -39.79
C PRO A 215 -8.24 -35.46 -41.21
N GLN A 216 -7.98 -34.58 -42.19
CA GLN A 216 -7.36 -35.00 -43.46
C GLN A 216 -6.20 -34.11 -43.86
N ASP A 217 -5.13 -34.82 -44.21
CA ASP A 217 -3.83 -34.44 -44.77
C ASP A 217 -3.80 -33.29 -45.78
N SER A 218 -2.62 -32.67 -45.80
CA SER A 218 -1.74 -32.43 -46.96
C SER A 218 -1.21 -30.98 -46.94
N SER A 219 0.01 -30.78 -46.45
CA SER A 219 1.27 -30.80 -47.21
C SER A 219 1.61 -29.47 -47.87
N MET A 220 2.80 -28.97 -47.53
CA MET A 220 3.75 -28.27 -48.41
C MET A 220 3.35 -26.88 -48.94
N ASN A 221 4.00 -25.83 -48.42
CA ASN A 221 5.24 -25.27 -48.98
C ASN A 221 5.37 -23.78 -48.60
N ASN A 222 6.43 -23.48 -47.85
CA ASN A 222 7.15 -22.21 -47.95
C ASN A 222 8.05 -22.34 -49.20
N PRO A 223 8.40 -21.27 -49.96
CA PRO A 223 9.35 -20.29 -49.41
C PRO A 223 9.25 -18.86 -50.01
N LYS A 224 9.67 -17.85 -49.25
CA LYS A 224 10.89 -17.04 -49.54
C LYS A 224 10.92 -15.75 -48.73
N GLN A 225 12.05 -15.58 -48.05
CA GLN A 225 12.56 -14.34 -47.46
C GLN A 225 12.85 -13.30 -48.54
N THR A 226 12.57 -12.03 -48.23
CA THR A 226 13.44 -10.90 -48.57
C THR A 226 13.23 -9.77 -47.54
N ASP A 227 14.34 -9.47 -46.88
CA ASP A 227 14.85 -8.17 -46.41
C ASP A 227 14.12 -7.34 -45.35
N GLN A 228 14.89 -7.18 -44.26
CA GLN A 228 14.67 -6.35 -43.08
C GLN A 228 14.94 -4.87 -43.37
N VAL A 229 14.14 -4.00 -42.73
CA VAL A 229 14.56 -2.67 -42.26
C VAL A 229 14.08 -2.58 -40.79
N PRO A 230 14.93 -2.24 -39.81
CA PRO A 230 14.57 -2.34 -38.40
C PRO A 230 13.71 -1.15 -37.96
N THR A 231 12.54 -1.43 -37.37
CA THR A 231 11.71 -0.44 -36.65
C THR A 231 12.16 -0.31 -35.19
N PRO A 232 12.07 0.89 -34.58
CA PRO A 232 12.52 1.14 -33.23
C PRO A 232 11.66 0.45 -32.18
N GLU A 233 12.33 0.16 -31.08
CA GLU A 233 11.92 -0.61 -29.90
C GLU A 233 10.51 -0.33 -29.35
N SER A 234 9.95 -1.41 -28.84
CA SER A 234 8.74 -1.55 -28.05
C SER A 234 8.55 -0.46 -26.99
N ASN A 235 7.33 0.11 -26.96
CA ASN A 235 6.83 0.85 -25.81
C ASN A 235 7.00 0.01 -24.51
N PRO A 236 7.45 0.62 -23.40
CA PRO A 236 7.52 -0.07 -22.11
C PRO A 236 6.12 -0.44 -21.61
N PRO A 237 5.98 -1.50 -20.80
CA PRO A 237 4.70 -1.92 -20.28
C PRO A 237 4.08 -0.86 -19.36
N ASN A 238 2.76 -0.76 -19.43
CA ASN A 238 1.90 0.12 -18.63
C ASN A 238 2.04 -0.22 -17.12
N PRO A 239 2.34 0.75 -16.23
CA PRO A 239 2.58 0.48 -14.80
C PRO A 239 1.34 0.01 -14.01
N ALA A 240 0.13 0.04 -14.60
CA ALA A 240 -1.11 -0.34 -13.91
C ALA A 240 -1.34 -1.86 -13.75
N THR A 241 -0.46 -2.71 -14.31
CA THR A 241 -0.52 -4.19 -14.19
C THR A 241 0.71 -4.78 -13.49
N ALA A 242 1.55 -3.96 -12.86
CA ALA A 242 2.69 -4.47 -12.10
C ALA A 242 2.20 -5.14 -10.81
N ALA A 243 2.71 -6.36 -10.53
CA ALA A 243 2.50 -7.02 -9.26
C ALA A 243 3.00 -6.12 -8.11
N PRO A 244 2.37 -6.15 -6.92
CA PRO A 244 2.79 -5.33 -5.80
C PRO A 244 4.26 -5.62 -5.44
N ARG A 245 5.07 -4.56 -5.27
CA ARG A 245 6.50 -4.66 -4.92
C ARG A 245 6.70 -5.32 -3.55
N GLN A 246 5.73 -5.14 -2.64
CA GLN A 246 5.78 -5.68 -1.29
C GLN A 246 4.43 -6.26 -0.89
N GLN A 247 4.40 -7.52 -0.45
CA GLN A 247 3.18 -8.16 0.08
C GLN A 247 3.16 -8.08 1.61
N LEU A 248 2.06 -7.58 2.20
CA LEU A 248 1.84 -7.49 3.64
C LEU A 248 0.85 -8.57 4.15
N GLY A 249 0.15 -9.27 3.26
CA GLY A 249 -0.79 -10.32 3.66
C GLY A 249 -2.17 -9.77 4.01
N VAL A 250 -2.89 -10.46 4.90
CA VAL A 250 -4.29 -10.12 5.26
C VAL A 250 -4.32 -9.36 6.58
N ILE A 251 -5.01 -8.22 6.61
CA ILE A 251 -5.40 -7.54 7.84
C ILE A 251 -6.90 -7.71 8.09
N THR A 252 -7.28 -8.12 9.30
CA THR A 252 -8.68 -8.13 9.70
C THR A 252 -9.05 -6.83 10.42
N LEU A 253 -10.24 -6.29 10.14
CA LEU A 253 -10.78 -5.13 10.85
C LEU A 253 -11.93 -5.58 11.76
N LEU A 254 -11.89 -5.19 13.03
CA LEU A 254 -12.87 -5.59 14.05
C LEU A 254 -13.41 -4.34 14.74
N GLY A 255 -14.73 -4.30 14.96
CA GLY A 255 -15.36 -3.21 15.67
C GLY A 255 -16.89 -3.24 15.58
N SER A 256 -17.53 -2.29 16.24
CA SER A 256 -18.99 -2.17 16.29
C SER A 256 -19.60 -1.40 15.11
N THR A 257 -18.78 -0.79 14.25
CA THR A 257 -19.20 0.09 13.14
C THR A 257 -19.03 -0.58 11.77
N ASN A 258 -19.52 0.06 10.70
CA ASN A 258 -19.30 -0.44 9.35
C ASN A 258 -17.87 -0.09 8.87
N LEU A 259 -17.02 -1.11 8.77
CA LEU A 259 -15.60 -0.97 8.43
C LEU A 259 -15.28 -1.28 6.96
N ASP A 260 -16.29 -1.60 6.12
CA ASP A 260 -16.08 -1.95 4.72
C ASP A 260 -15.40 -0.82 3.93
N TYR A 261 -15.80 0.44 4.20
CA TYR A 261 -15.20 1.61 3.55
C TYR A 261 -13.74 1.83 3.97
N LEU A 262 -13.39 1.56 5.22
CA LEU A 262 -12.00 1.63 5.68
C LEU A 262 -11.18 0.51 5.03
N ALA A 263 -11.74 -0.71 4.96
CA ALA A 263 -11.13 -1.84 4.28
C ALA A 263 -10.85 -1.57 2.80
N MET A 264 -11.78 -0.94 2.08
CA MET A 264 -11.59 -0.53 0.69
C MET A 264 -10.46 0.49 0.56
N ASN A 265 -10.44 1.51 1.42
CA ASN A 265 -9.39 2.54 1.40
C ASN A 265 -8.00 1.97 1.74
N ILE A 266 -7.90 0.98 2.63
CA ILE A 266 -6.63 0.28 2.91
C ILE A 266 -6.11 -0.41 1.65
N GLN A 267 -6.98 -1.11 0.91
CA GLN A 267 -6.58 -1.77 -0.34
C GLN A 267 -6.19 -0.76 -1.43
N GLU A 268 -6.98 0.31 -1.61
CA GLU A 268 -6.72 1.35 -2.61
C GLU A 268 -5.41 2.09 -2.33
N VAL A 269 -5.20 2.51 -1.08
CA VAL A 269 -3.95 3.17 -0.67
C VAL A 269 -2.78 2.19 -0.82
N GLY A 270 -2.92 0.93 -0.39
CA GLY A 270 -1.92 -0.11 -0.62
C GLY A 270 -1.52 -0.23 -2.09
N GLN A 271 -2.50 -0.35 -2.99
CA GLN A 271 -2.26 -0.43 -4.42
C GLN A 271 -1.53 0.79 -4.97
N SER A 272 -1.93 2.01 -4.58
CA SER A 272 -1.27 3.25 -5.00
C SER A 272 0.18 3.37 -4.53
N LEU A 273 0.51 2.73 -3.40
CA LEU A 273 1.88 2.66 -2.86
C LEU A 273 2.68 1.48 -3.46
N GLY A 274 2.07 0.63 -4.30
CA GLY A 274 2.68 -0.61 -4.79
C GLY A 274 2.84 -1.68 -3.70
N VAL A 275 2.01 -1.63 -2.66
CA VAL A 275 2.00 -2.52 -1.50
C VAL A 275 0.75 -3.38 -1.51
N GLY A 276 0.91 -4.70 -1.62
CA GLY A 276 -0.20 -5.65 -1.63
C GLY A 276 -0.65 -5.96 -0.20
N ILE A 277 -1.83 -5.48 0.16
CA ILE A 277 -2.50 -5.75 1.43
C ILE A 277 -3.95 -6.15 1.15
N HIS A 278 -4.38 -7.26 1.73
CA HIS A 278 -5.76 -7.73 1.65
C HIS A 278 -6.47 -7.44 2.95
N THR A 279 -7.76 -7.16 2.89
CA THR A 279 -8.56 -6.86 4.07
C THR A 279 -9.66 -7.91 4.23
N TYR A 280 -9.92 -8.29 5.47
CA TYR A 280 -11.08 -9.09 5.84
C TYR A 280 -11.89 -8.32 6.90
N VAL A 281 -13.19 -8.19 6.68
CA VAL A 281 -14.11 -7.53 7.60
C VAL A 281 -15.22 -8.52 7.92
N PRO A 282 -15.40 -8.94 9.18
CA PRO A 282 -16.58 -9.70 9.57
C PRO A 282 -17.86 -8.92 9.23
N PRO A 283 -18.97 -9.59 8.87
CA PRO A 283 -20.23 -8.91 8.67
C PRO A 283 -20.59 -8.05 9.89
N PHE A 284 -21.30 -6.95 9.64
CA PHE A 284 -21.64 -5.97 10.65
C PHE A 284 -22.18 -6.60 11.95
N GLY A 285 -21.59 -6.23 13.08
CA GLY A 285 -21.95 -6.74 14.41
C GLY A 285 -21.51 -8.18 14.73
N GLN A 286 -20.75 -8.85 13.86
CA GLN A 286 -20.38 -10.26 14.03
C GLN A 286 -18.93 -10.49 14.48
N SER A 287 -18.13 -9.45 14.75
CA SER A 287 -16.71 -9.60 15.14
C SER A 287 -16.50 -10.58 16.30
N ARG A 288 -17.25 -10.42 17.40
CA ARG A 288 -17.15 -11.33 18.56
C ARG A 288 -17.62 -12.75 18.25
N MET A 289 -18.72 -12.88 17.50
CA MET A 289 -19.28 -14.17 17.13
C MET A 289 -18.29 -14.97 16.26
N GLN A 290 -17.62 -14.33 15.30
CA GLN A 290 -16.61 -14.98 14.48
C GLN A 290 -15.35 -15.35 15.26
N LEU A 291 -14.94 -14.56 16.26
CA LEU A 291 -13.82 -14.93 17.15
C LEU A 291 -14.15 -16.15 18.03
N LEU A 292 -15.40 -16.29 18.48
CA LEU A 292 -15.84 -17.43 19.31
C LEU A 292 -16.08 -18.70 18.50
N THR A 293 -16.52 -18.57 17.26
CA THR A 293 -16.88 -19.70 16.40
C THR A 293 -15.62 -20.36 15.84
N PRO A 294 -15.33 -21.63 16.17
CA PRO A 294 -14.21 -22.37 15.58
C PRO A 294 -14.36 -22.46 14.05
N ASN A 295 -13.26 -22.32 13.31
CA ASN A 295 -13.25 -22.33 11.83
C ASN A 295 -14.20 -21.29 11.20
N SER A 296 -14.41 -20.16 11.86
CA SER A 296 -15.10 -19.04 11.20
C SER A 296 -14.27 -18.52 10.01
N PRO A 297 -14.89 -17.84 9.04
CA PRO A 297 -14.13 -17.28 7.92
C PRO A 297 -13.05 -16.28 8.35
N LEU A 298 -13.21 -15.63 9.51
CA LEU A 298 -12.16 -14.82 10.17
C LEU A 298 -10.91 -15.66 10.50
N ILE A 299 -11.11 -16.82 11.14
CA ILE A 299 -10.00 -17.71 11.55
C ILE A 299 -9.37 -18.34 10.31
N GLU A 300 -10.19 -18.76 9.34
CA GLU A 300 -9.73 -19.36 8.07
C GLU A 300 -8.94 -18.37 7.21
N ALA A 301 -9.25 -17.07 7.29
CA ALA A 301 -8.51 -16.01 6.60
C ALA A 301 -7.05 -15.88 7.08
N LYS A 302 -6.68 -16.49 8.22
CA LYS A 302 -5.32 -16.47 8.81
C LYS A 302 -4.69 -15.09 8.75
N PRO A 303 -5.31 -14.08 9.39
CA PRO A 303 -4.85 -12.70 9.30
C PRO A 303 -3.41 -12.56 9.82
N ALA A 304 -2.59 -11.83 9.07
CA ALA A 304 -1.25 -11.43 9.47
C ALA A 304 -1.26 -10.28 10.48
N TYR A 305 -2.35 -9.50 10.51
CA TYR A 305 -2.59 -8.40 11.44
C TYR A 305 -4.08 -8.28 11.78
N ALA A 306 -4.38 -7.72 12.95
CA ALA A 306 -5.73 -7.31 13.31
C ALA A 306 -5.76 -5.82 13.66
N MET A 307 -6.88 -5.15 13.38
CA MET A 307 -7.11 -3.77 13.81
C MET A 307 -8.47 -3.65 14.51
N ILE A 308 -8.46 -3.12 15.73
CA ILE A 308 -9.66 -2.77 16.49
C ILE A 308 -10.00 -1.31 16.23
N VAL A 309 -11.22 -1.06 15.76
CA VAL A 309 -11.72 0.26 15.36
C VAL A 309 -13.04 0.55 16.05
N GLU A 310 -13.00 1.45 17.02
CA GLU A 310 -14.18 1.93 17.75
C GLU A 310 -14.21 3.46 17.77
N ARG A 311 -15.40 4.04 18.00
CA ARG A 311 -15.57 5.50 18.12
C ARG A 311 -15.88 5.86 19.58
N ALA A 312 -15.34 6.99 20.03
CA ALA A 312 -15.56 7.48 21.39
C ALA A 312 -17.05 7.62 21.77
N PRO A 313 -17.94 8.18 20.92
CA PRO A 313 -19.38 8.28 21.24
C PRO A 313 -20.06 6.93 21.45
N ASP A 314 -19.61 5.89 20.74
CA ASP A 314 -20.23 4.56 20.75
C ASP A 314 -19.72 3.72 21.94
N VAL A 315 -18.46 3.91 22.35
CA VAL A 315 -17.87 3.24 23.51
C VAL A 315 -18.27 3.92 24.82
N LEU A 316 -18.18 5.25 24.89
CA LEU A 316 -18.39 5.99 26.13
C LEU A 316 -19.86 6.39 26.36
N GLY A 317 -20.70 6.33 25.33
CA GLY A 317 -22.14 6.60 25.46
C GLY A 317 -22.45 7.96 26.08
N ASP A 318 -23.21 7.96 27.17
CA ASP A 318 -23.64 9.19 27.85
C ASP A 318 -22.48 9.98 28.47
N LEU A 319 -21.36 9.33 28.82
CA LEU A 319 -20.14 10.01 29.29
C LEU A 319 -19.58 10.94 28.19
N TYR A 320 -19.80 10.62 26.92
CA TYR A 320 -19.39 11.47 25.80
C TYR A 320 -20.50 12.42 25.35
N ASN A 321 -21.75 11.94 25.22
CA ASN A 321 -22.84 12.71 24.61
C ASN A 321 -23.47 13.72 25.60
N ALA A 322 -23.57 13.35 26.87
CA ALA A 322 -24.23 14.14 27.91
C ALA A 322 -23.47 14.04 29.26
N PRO A 323 -22.19 14.46 29.33
CA PRO A 323 -21.32 14.24 30.49
C PRO A 323 -21.85 14.83 31.80
N LEU A 324 -22.69 15.87 31.75
CA LEU A 324 -23.32 16.47 32.93
C LEU A 324 -24.60 15.76 33.39
N SER A 325 -25.13 14.81 32.63
CA SER A 325 -26.33 14.05 33.01
C SER A 325 -26.06 12.90 33.98
N ILE A 326 -24.79 12.61 34.24
CA ILE A 326 -24.34 11.50 35.08
C ILE A 326 -23.98 12.04 36.46
N ASP A 327 -24.73 11.68 37.49
CA ASP A 327 -24.52 12.15 38.86
C ASP A 327 -23.46 11.35 39.65
N ASP A 328 -22.65 10.52 38.98
CA ASP A 328 -21.63 9.70 39.65
C ASP A 328 -20.40 10.50 40.10
N ASP A 329 -19.96 10.20 41.34
CA ASP A 329 -18.74 10.74 41.94
C ASP A 329 -17.47 10.03 41.44
N ASP A 330 -17.58 8.80 40.92
CA ASP A 330 -16.45 7.99 40.43
C ASP A 330 -16.48 7.81 38.89
N ILE A 331 -15.95 8.82 38.21
CA ILE A 331 -15.83 8.84 36.74
C ILE A 331 -14.94 7.71 36.22
N ASP A 332 -13.90 7.31 36.95
CA ASP A 332 -12.98 6.26 36.51
C ASP A 332 -13.65 4.89 36.46
N ALA A 333 -14.44 4.58 37.49
CA ALA A 333 -15.21 3.33 37.50
C ALA A 333 -16.17 3.25 36.31
N ARG A 334 -16.86 4.35 35.98
CA ARG A 334 -17.78 4.40 34.83
C ARG A 334 -17.04 4.32 33.49
N LEU A 335 -15.88 4.96 33.36
CA LEU A 335 -15.03 4.83 32.18
C LEU A 335 -14.54 3.38 32.02
N ALA A 336 -14.08 2.74 33.09
CA ALA A 336 -13.62 1.35 33.06
C ALA A 336 -14.76 0.40 32.63
N GLU A 337 -15.96 0.58 33.18
CA GLU A 337 -17.16 -0.18 32.77
C GLU A 337 -17.47 0.01 31.27
N ALA A 338 -17.43 1.24 30.77
CA ALA A 338 -17.69 1.56 29.37
C ALA A 338 -16.63 0.97 28.41
N LEU A 339 -15.38 0.83 28.86
CA LEU A 339 -14.27 0.30 28.07
C LEU A 339 -14.21 -1.24 28.06
N GLU A 340 -14.81 -1.90 29.05
CA GLU A 340 -14.80 -3.37 29.20
C GLU A 340 -15.17 -4.13 27.90
N PRO A 341 -16.20 -3.72 27.13
CA PRO A 341 -16.51 -4.36 25.86
C PRO A 341 -15.34 -4.34 24.84
N MET A 342 -14.60 -3.23 24.79
CA MET A 342 -13.47 -3.06 23.88
C MET A 342 -12.26 -3.86 24.37
N ILE A 343 -12.00 -3.86 25.68
CA ILE A 343 -10.95 -4.66 26.33
C ILE A 343 -11.16 -6.15 26.05
N GLN A 344 -12.37 -6.66 26.25
CA GLN A 344 -12.72 -8.05 25.97
C GLN A 344 -12.51 -8.41 24.49
N LEU A 345 -12.86 -7.52 23.56
CA LEU A 345 -12.63 -7.75 22.13
C LEU A 345 -11.14 -7.91 21.83
N VAL A 346 -10.27 -7.09 22.44
CA VAL A 346 -8.81 -7.21 22.31
C VAL A 346 -8.31 -8.54 22.87
N HIS A 347 -8.71 -8.92 24.09
CA HIS A 347 -8.33 -10.21 24.69
C HIS A 347 -8.76 -11.39 23.82
N MET A 348 -10.00 -11.40 23.34
CA MET A 348 -10.51 -12.46 22.47
C MET A 348 -9.72 -12.54 21.16
N THR A 349 -9.38 -11.39 20.58
CA THR A 349 -8.57 -11.30 19.37
C THR A 349 -7.21 -11.93 19.60
N ARG A 350 -6.49 -11.57 20.67
CA ARG A 350 -5.17 -12.13 21.02
C ARG A 350 -5.22 -13.64 21.30
N GLN A 351 -6.27 -14.11 21.97
CA GLN A 351 -6.42 -15.53 22.28
C GLN A 351 -6.69 -16.39 21.02
N LYS A 352 -7.34 -15.83 20.00
CA LYS A 352 -7.81 -16.57 18.82
C LYS A 352 -6.96 -16.35 17.58
N LEU A 353 -6.32 -15.20 17.46
CA LEU A 353 -5.47 -14.82 16.34
C LEU A 353 -4.03 -14.64 16.82
N SER A 354 -3.10 -15.38 16.25
CA SER A 354 -1.67 -15.28 16.57
C SER A 354 -0.98 -14.20 15.72
N CYS A 355 -1.46 -12.96 15.78
CA CYS A 355 -0.96 -11.84 15.00
C CYS A 355 -0.88 -10.53 15.81
N PRO A 356 -0.01 -9.57 15.44
CA PRO A 356 0.00 -8.24 16.06
C PRO A 356 -1.36 -7.53 15.94
N ILE A 357 -1.73 -6.79 16.99
CA ILE A 357 -3.03 -6.12 17.09
C ILE A 357 -2.82 -4.61 17.12
N PHE A 358 -3.38 -3.91 16.14
CA PHE A 358 -3.50 -2.46 16.15
C PHE A 358 -4.78 -2.06 16.88
N VAL A 359 -4.68 -1.10 17.80
CA VAL A 359 -5.84 -0.51 18.46
C VAL A 359 -5.87 0.96 18.13
N LEU A 360 -6.95 1.40 17.48
CA LEU A 360 -7.19 2.81 17.22
C LEU A 360 -7.62 3.49 18.51
N GLU A 361 -6.87 4.49 18.96
CA GLU A 361 -7.24 5.28 20.14
C GLU A 361 -8.61 5.95 19.96
N LEU A 362 -9.36 6.08 21.05
CA LEU A 362 -10.59 6.84 21.05
C LEU A 362 -10.26 8.32 20.82
N ALA A 363 -11.09 9.03 20.05
CA ALA A 363 -10.85 10.42 19.74
C ALA A 363 -12.14 11.23 19.64
N VAL A 364 -12.05 12.52 19.97
CA VAL A 364 -13.16 13.47 19.88
C VAL A 364 -13.36 13.92 18.45
N MET A 365 -14.52 13.58 17.87
CA MET A 365 -14.92 13.98 16.52
C MET A 365 -15.99 15.07 16.50
N ASP A 366 -16.80 15.14 17.55
CA ASP A 366 -17.93 16.05 17.63
C ASP A 366 -17.57 17.32 18.41
N ARG A 367 -18.36 18.37 18.24
CA ARG A 367 -18.28 19.51 19.17
C ARG A 367 -18.89 19.08 20.51
N SER A 368 -18.18 19.35 21.60
CA SER A 368 -18.72 19.14 22.94
C SER A 368 -19.99 19.97 23.16
N SER A 369 -20.97 19.36 23.83
CA SER A 369 -22.18 20.04 24.32
C SER A 369 -21.86 21.09 25.39
N LEU A 370 -20.67 21.02 26.01
CA LEU A 370 -20.16 22.00 26.97
C LEU A 370 -19.52 23.22 26.31
N SER A 371 -19.42 23.24 24.98
CA SER A 371 -18.81 24.36 24.23
C SER A 371 -17.40 24.67 24.77
N MET A 372 -17.05 25.95 24.92
CA MET A 372 -15.76 26.39 25.43
C MET A 372 -15.50 26.03 26.90
N ALA A 373 -16.54 25.66 27.68
CA ALA A 373 -16.34 25.25 29.06
C ALA A 373 -15.73 23.84 29.17
N ASP A 374 -15.74 23.06 28.09
CA ASP A 374 -15.21 21.69 28.04
C ASP A 374 -13.74 21.62 28.49
N SER A 375 -12.90 22.55 28.03
CA SER A 375 -11.46 22.53 28.32
C SER A 375 -11.10 22.78 29.78
N GLY A 376 -12.03 23.34 30.57
CA GLY A 376 -11.83 23.64 31.99
C GLY A 376 -12.65 22.74 32.92
N SER A 377 -13.36 21.76 32.39
CA SER A 377 -14.23 20.86 33.16
C SER A 377 -13.57 19.50 33.30
N ASP A 378 -13.55 18.96 34.52
CA ASP A 378 -13.14 17.56 34.76
C ASP A 378 -14.06 16.53 34.07
N ARG A 379 -15.24 16.98 33.62
CA ARG A 379 -16.20 16.22 32.80
C ARG A 379 -16.19 16.64 31.33
N GLY A 380 -15.17 17.38 30.91
CA GLY A 380 -14.94 17.75 29.51
C GLY A 380 -14.69 16.51 28.66
N VAL A 381 -15.27 16.45 27.47
CA VAL A 381 -15.22 15.30 26.58
C VAL A 381 -13.77 14.99 26.15
N GLU A 382 -12.94 16.01 25.92
CA GLU A 382 -11.51 15.83 25.61
C GLU A 382 -10.75 15.17 26.77
N GLN A 383 -11.03 15.59 28.01
CA GLN A 383 -10.40 15.03 29.22
C GLN A 383 -10.90 13.61 29.48
N LEU A 384 -12.19 13.35 29.31
CA LEU A 384 -12.78 12.02 29.45
C LEU A 384 -12.20 11.03 28.44
N VAL A 385 -12.08 11.40 27.16
CA VAL A 385 -11.45 10.55 26.13
C VAL A 385 -9.97 10.33 26.41
N THR A 386 -9.25 11.35 26.88
CA THR A 386 -7.85 11.21 27.30
C THR A 386 -7.70 10.20 28.44
N ARG A 387 -8.53 10.32 29.48
CA ARG A 387 -8.54 9.42 30.63
C ARG A 387 -8.97 8.00 30.25
N ALA A 388 -9.96 7.86 29.36
CA ALA A 388 -10.39 6.59 28.81
C ALA A 388 -9.24 5.87 28.08
N ASN A 389 -8.50 6.56 27.21
CA ASN A 389 -7.34 5.98 26.52
C ASN A 389 -6.21 5.60 27.50
N GLN A 390 -6.02 6.36 28.59
CA GLN A 390 -5.04 6.00 29.63
C GLN A 390 -5.45 4.71 30.36
N LEU A 391 -6.70 4.61 30.80
CA LEU A 391 -7.23 3.39 31.44
C LEU A 391 -7.13 2.19 30.50
N LEU A 392 -7.54 2.36 29.23
CA LEU A 392 -7.46 1.30 28.24
C LEU A 392 -6.02 0.79 28.02
N LYS A 393 -5.04 1.70 27.98
CA LYS A 393 -3.61 1.36 27.91
C LYS A 393 -3.11 0.63 29.16
N GLN A 394 -3.57 1.04 30.34
CA GLN A 394 -3.21 0.38 31.61
C GLN A 394 -3.78 -1.03 31.70
N SER A 395 -5.05 -1.22 31.32
CA SER A 395 -5.72 -2.53 31.33
C SER A 395 -5.12 -3.54 30.36
N LEU A 396 -4.41 -3.07 29.33
CA LEU A 396 -3.80 -3.91 28.29
C LEU A 396 -2.26 -3.87 28.33
N ALA A 397 -1.67 -3.39 29.44
CA ALA A 397 -0.24 -3.17 29.55
C ALA A 397 0.59 -4.46 29.59
N ASP A 398 -0.03 -5.60 29.89
CA ASP A 398 0.58 -6.94 29.89
C ASP A 398 0.73 -7.56 28.49
N MET A 399 0.32 -6.83 27.44
CA MET A 399 0.30 -7.32 26.06
C MET A 399 1.29 -6.57 25.17
N ASP A 400 2.50 -7.13 25.02
CA ASP A 400 3.59 -6.55 24.23
C ASP A 400 3.34 -6.57 22.70
N ASP A 401 2.28 -7.21 22.23
CA ASP A 401 1.88 -7.37 20.83
C ASP A 401 0.83 -6.35 20.36
N ILE A 402 0.36 -5.47 21.26
CA ILE A 402 -0.56 -4.37 20.93
C ILE A 402 0.21 -3.14 20.42
N ARG A 403 -0.31 -2.50 19.36
CA ARG A 403 0.21 -1.27 18.79
C ARG A 403 -0.88 -0.20 18.75
N TRP A 404 -0.64 0.91 19.44
CA TRP A 404 -1.58 2.02 19.51
C TRP A 404 -1.45 2.94 18.29
N LEU A 405 -2.59 3.27 17.68
CA LEU A 405 -2.66 4.26 16.61
C LEU A 405 -3.28 5.55 17.14
N PRO A 406 -2.54 6.69 17.17
CA PRO A 406 -2.98 7.92 17.81
C PRO A 406 -4.03 8.67 16.99
N CYS A 407 -5.28 8.20 17.03
CA CYS A 407 -6.40 8.72 16.25
C CYS A 407 -6.62 10.22 16.47
N GLY A 408 -6.52 10.70 17.72
CA GLY A 408 -6.69 12.12 18.05
C GLY A 408 -5.66 13.01 17.35
N GLN A 409 -4.39 12.58 17.30
CA GLN A 409 -3.34 13.28 16.57
C GLN A 409 -3.62 13.28 15.07
N MET A 410 -4.00 12.13 14.50
CA MET A 410 -4.32 12.02 13.07
C MET A 410 -5.50 12.93 12.68
N ILE A 411 -6.52 13.05 13.55
CA ILE A 411 -7.66 13.95 13.32
C ILE A 411 -7.21 15.41 13.41
N ALA A 412 -6.28 15.75 14.30
CA ALA A 412 -5.75 17.11 14.38
C ALA A 412 -4.97 17.50 13.12
N GLU A 413 -4.21 16.56 12.54
CA GLU A 413 -3.44 16.75 11.30
C GLU A 413 -4.36 16.98 10.09
N VAL A 414 -5.43 16.18 9.94
CA VAL A 414 -6.38 16.28 8.82
C VAL A 414 -7.44 17.37 9.04
N GLY A 415 -7.74 17.68 10.30
CA GLY A 415 -8.81 18.57 10.73
C GLY A 415 -10.11 17.81 11.06
N ARG A 416 -10.70 18.12 12.21
CA ARG A 416 -11.91 17.47 12.75
C ARG A 416 -13.10 17.49 11.78
N HIS A 417 -13.36 18.61 11.12
CA HIS A 417 -14.45 18.71 10.13
C HIS A 417 -14.23 17.79 8.92
N VAL A 418 -12.98 17.64 8.48
CA VAL A 418 -12.63 16.77 7.36
C VAL A 418 -12.73 15.31 7.78
N ALA A 419 -12.35 14.96 9.01
CA ALA A 419 -12.42 13.59 9.51
C ALA A 419 -13.84 13.08 9.80
N HIS A 420 -14.77 13.98 10.08
CA HIS A 420 -16.13 13.64 10.48
C HIS A 420 -16.95 12.97 9.36
N PRO A 421 -17.63 11.82 9.61
CA PRO A 421 -18.36 11.07 8.58
C PRO A 421 -19.65 11.74 8.10
N GLY A 422 -20.21 12.68 8.86
CA GLY A 422 -21.43 13.42 8.50
C GLY A 422 -22.62 12.48 8.26
N LYS A 423 -23.32 12.67 7.13
CA LYS A 423 -24.50 11.86 6.77
C LYS A 423 -24.20 10.36 6.65
N TYR A 424 -22.96 9.95 6.36
CA TYR A 424 -22.61 8.55 6.16
C TYR A 424 -22.68 7.74 7.46
N TRP A 425 -22.48 8.38 8.61
CA TRP A 425 -22.74 7.77 9.90
C TRP A 425 -24.21 7.34 10.03
N HIS A 426 -25.14 8.24 9.70
CA HIS A 426 -26.57 7.98 9.81
C HIS A 426 -27.09 7.00 8.76
N LEU A 427 -26.51 7.02 7.54
CA LEU A 427 -26.94 6.16 6.44
C LEU A 427 -26.45 4.72 6.57
N GLY A 428 -25.24 4.52 7.09
CA GLY A 428 -24.59 3.20 7.04
C GLY A 428 -23.64 2.89 8.18
N ARG A 429 -23.66 3.67 9.28
CA ARG A 429 -22.76 3.52 10.44
C ARG A 429 -21.29 3.52 10.06
N VAL A 430 -20.93 4.31 9.04
CA VAL A 430 -19.54 4.51 8.61
C VAL A 430 -18.83 5.41 9.62
N PRO A 431 -17.70 4.99 10.21
CA PRO A 431 -17.14 5.70 11.36
C PRO A 431 -16.45 7.01 11.02
N PHE A 432 -15.93 7.13 9.79
CA PHE A 432 -15.05 8.20 9.35
C PHE A 432 -15.40 8.71 7.95
N SER A 433 -14.98 9.92 7.62
CA SER A 433 -15.02 10.40 6.24
C SER A 433 -14.04 9.64 5.35
N ASN A 434 -14.25 9.65 4.03
CA ASN A 434 -13.33 9.02 3.09
C ASN A 434 -11.91 9.61 3.17
N ALA A 435 -11.79 10.93 3.33
CA ALA A 435 -10.50 11.61 3.42
C ALA A 435 -9.69 11.13 4.64
N PHE A 436 -10.33 11.01 5.80
CA PHE A 436 -9.66 10.48 6.99
C PHE A 436 -9.44 8.97 6.91
N SER A 437 -10.33 8.20 6.30
CA SER A 437 -10.09 6.77 6.05
C SER A 437 -8.87 6.53 5.15
N GLN A 438 -8.65 7.34 4.11
CA GLN A 438 -7.44 7.26 3.29
C GLN A 438 -6.18 7.64 4.07
N TYR A 439 -6.26 8.69 4.89
CA TYR A 439 -5.16 9.10 5.76
C TYR A 439 -4.80 8.00 6.79
N LEU A 440 -5.81 7.48 7.51
CA LEU A 440 -5.66 6.39 8.46
C LEU A 440 -5.10 5.12 7.79
N ALA A 441 -5.59 4.77 6.62
CA ALA A 441 -5.08 3.66 5.83
C ALA A 441 -3.58 3.82 5.52
N LYS A 442 -3.16 5.02 5.11
CA LYS A 442 -1.75 5.32 4.83
C LYS A 442 -0.87 5.16 6.08
N ARG A 443 -1.29 5.71 7.22
CA ARG A 443 -0.58 5.59 8.50
C ARG A 443 -0.53 4.14 9.01
N LEU A 444 -1.63 3.39 8.86
CA LEU A 444 -1.69 1.96 9.19
C LEU A 444 -0.73 1.14 8.32
N ILE A 445 -0.68 1.39 7.02
CA ILE A 445 0.25 0.71 6.12
C ILE A 445 1.69 1.02 6.53
N GLY A 446 2.01 2.29 6.84
CA GLY A 446 3.33 2.67 7.39
C GLY A 446 3.67 1.89 8.66
N ALA A 447 2.71 1.79 9.58
CA ALA A 447 2.87 1.03 10.83
C ALA A 447 3.15 -0.47 10.57
N ILE A 448 2.44 -1.08 9.62
CA ILE A 448 2.66 -2.47 9.21
C ILE A 448 4.01 -2.66 8.52
N LEU A 449 4.41 -1.72 7.65
CA LEU A 449 5.73 -1.72 7.01
C LEU A 449 6.85 -1.69 8.06
N PHE A 450 6.69 -0.86 9.09
CA PHE A 450 7.63 -0.78 10.21
C PHE A 450 7.75 -2.12 10.95
N LEU A 451 6.61 -2.73 11.35
CA LEU A 451 6.62 -4.03 12.04
C LEU A 451 7.20 -5.15 11.17
N SER A 452 7.00 -5.06 9.85
CA SER A 452 7.52 -6.02 8.88
C SER A 452 9.01 -5.84 8.58
N GLY A 453 9.64 -4.76 9.09
CA GLY A 453 11.03 -4.40 8.81
C GLY A 453 11.27 -3.92 7.37
N LYS A 454 10.21 -3.44 6.70
CA LYS A 454 10.18 -3.02 5.29
C LYS A 454 10.22 -1.50 5.10
N THR A 455 10.49 -0.74 6.16
CA THR A 455 10.74 0.71 6.09
C THR A 455 12.10 1.03 5.49
N ALA A 456 12.24 2.24 4.97
CA ALA A 456 13.49 2.74 4.43
C ALA A 456 14.53 2.91 5.55
N ARG A 457 15.77 2.52 5.26
CA ARG A 457 16.93 2.66 6.15
C ARG A 457 17.96 3.65 5.61
N VAL A 458 17.84 4.02 4.34
CA VAL A 458 18.68 5.02 3.68
C VAL A 458 17.83 5.93 2.79
N LEU A 459 18.11 7.24 2.86
CA LEU A 459 17.64 8.25 1.90
C LEU A 459 18.76 8.52 0.92
N ALA A 460 18.51 8.24 -0.37
CA ALA A 460 19.34 8.67 -1.48
C ALA A 460 18.78 9.98 -2.04
N LEU A 461 19.52 11.07 -1.87
CA LEU A 461 19.07 12.42 -2.16
C LEU A 461 19.80 12.95 -3.40
N ASP A 462 19.03 13.45 -4.36
CA ASP A 462 19.55 14.37 -5.36
C ASP A 462 19.87 15.75 -4.75
N LEU A 463 20.58 16.62 -5.49
CA LEU A 463 20.98 17.94 -5.03
C LEU A 463 20.17 19.08 -5.66
N ASP A 464 20.36 19.32 -6.97
CA ASP A 464 19.78 20.45 -7.69
C ASP A 464 18.26 20.34 -7.75
N ASN A 465 17.54 21.43 -7.49
CA ASN A 465 16.07 21.46 -7.32
C ASN A 465 15.49 20.51 -6.27
N THR A 466 16.33 19.75 -5.55
CA THR A 466 15.94 18.79 -4.53
C THR A 466 16.27 19.32 -3.12
N LEU A 467 17.55 19.60 -2.84
CA LEU A 467 17.99 20.17 -1.55
C LEU A 467 18.08 21.70 -1.58
N TRP A 468 18.16 22.31 -2.77
CA TRP A 468 18.09 23.74 -3.01
C TRP A 468 17.38 23.99 -4.35
N GLY A 469 16.87 25.20 -4.59
CA GLY A 469 16.31 25.53 -5.89
C GLY A 469 17.35 26.12 -6.85
N GLY A 470 17.36 25.69 -8.11
CA GLY A 470 18.36 26.08 -9.10
C GLY A 470 19.38 24.98 -9.38
N VAL A 471 20.20 25.20 -10.40
CA VAL A 471 21.21 24.25 -10.90
C VAL A 471 22.59 24.82 -10.60
N LEU A 472 23.35 24.18 -9.70
CA LEU A 472 24.62 24.71 -9.18
C LEU A 472 25.64 25.02 -10.28
N GLY A 473 25.71 24.19 -11.32
CA GLY A 473 26.64 24.38 -12.44
C GLY A 473 26.28 25.53 -13.39
N GLU A 474 25.02 25.98 -13.39
CA GLU A 474 24.52 27.03 -14.28
C GLU A 474 24.34 28.36 -13.54
N ASP A 475 23.69 28.31 -12.37
CA ASP A 475 23.33 29.48 -11.58
C ASP A 475 24.51 29.98 -10.72
N GLY A 476 25.41 29.08 -10.34
CA GLY A 476 26.47 29.34 -9.36
C GLY A 476 25.95 29.43 -7.92
N MET A 477 26.84 29.25 -6.95
CA MET A 477 26.49 29.13 -5.52
C MET A 477 25.66 30.30 -4.97
N GLU A 478 25.94 31.54 -5.41
CA GLU A 478 25.30 32.75 -4.88
C GLU A 478 23.84 32.93 -5.33
N ASN A 479 23.45 32.33 -6.46
CA ASN A 479 22.12 32.50 -7.05
C ASN A 479 21.17 31.34 -6.74
N LEU A 480 21.64 30.31 -6.03
CA LEU A 480 20.80 29.21 -5.60
C LEU A 480 19.74 29.67 -4.60
N LYS A 481 18.54 29.15 -4.76
CA LYS A 481 17.39 29.45 -3.91
C LYS A 481 17.48 28.62 -2.64
N LEU A 482 18.27 29.09 -1.69
CA LEU A 482 18.41 28.52 -0.37
C LEU A 482 18.64 29.63 0.66
N GLY A 483 17.72 29.79 1.61
CA GLY A 483 17.80 30.88 2.58
C GLY A 483 16.55 31.03 3.43
N ARG A 484 16.33 32.22 3.98
CA ARG A 484 15.21 32.49 4.91
C ARG A 484 13.93 32.96 4.23
N SER A 485 13.99 33.26 2.94
CA SER A 485 12.88 33.79 2.15
C SER A 485 12.39 32.76 1.13
N TYR A 486 11.12 32.82 0.76
CA TYR A 486 10.55 31.92 -0.27
C TYR A 486 11.21 32.16 -1.64
N PRO A 487 11.52 31.09 -2.42
CA PRO A 487 11.29 29.68 -2.12
C PRO A 487 12.41 28.99 -1.32
N GLY A 488 13.54 29.65 -1.08
CA GLY A 488 14.68 29.06 -0.36
C GLY A 488 14.38 28.61 1.08
N SER A 489 13.44 29.28 1.76
CA SER A 489 12.98 28.89 3.10
C SER A 489 12.36 27.50 3.14
N ALA A 490 11.69 27.10 2.06
CA ALA A 490 11.04 25.80 1.96
C ALA A 490 12.06 24.66 1.80
N PHE A 491 13.12 24.87 0.99
CA PHE A 491 14.25 23.93 0.91
C PHE A 491 15.00 23.82 2.24
N ARG A 492 15.17 24.92 2.96
CA ARG A 492 15.78 24.93 4.29
C ARG A 492 14.95 24.16 5.32
N GLU A 493 13.62 24.30 5.27
CA GLU A 493 12.69 23.51 6.08
C GLU A 493 12.77 22.01 5.73
N PHE A 494 12.77 21.68 4.45
CA PHE A 494 12.93 20.31 3.95
C PHE A 494 14.23 19.66 4.44
N GLN A 495 15.36 20.35 4.34
CA GLN A 495 16.63 19.88 4.90
C GLN A 495 16.58 19.68 6.43
N THR A 496 15.87 20.55 7.14
CA THR A 496 15.68 20.43 8.60
C THR A 496 14.92 19.15 8.95
N VAL A 497 13.86 18.83 8.20
CA VAL A 497 13.11 17.58 8.35
C VAL A 497 13.97 16.37 8.01
N ILE A 498 14.74 16.39 6.92
CA ILE A 498 15.67 15.32 6.56
C ILE A 498 16.66 15.06 7.70
N LYS A 499 17.25 16.13 8.27
CA LYS A 499 18.19 16.02 9.39
C LYS A 499 17.53 15.42 10.64
N ALA A 500 16.30 15.79 10.94
CA ALA A 500 15.54 15.20 12.05
C ALA A 500 15.20 13.72 11.82
N ILE A 501 14.90 13.33 10.57
CA ILE A 501 14.67 11.92 10.21
C ILE A 501 15.96 11.10 10.34
N ALA A 502 17.12 11.66 9.98
CA ALA A 502 18.41 10.97 10.13
C ALA A 502 18.73 10.62 11.59
N GLN A 503 18.30 11.46 12.54
CA GLN A 503 18.45 11.19 13.98
C GLN A 503 17.67 9.95 14.45
N ARG A 504 16.68 9.49 13.67
CA ARG A 504 15.93 8.25 13.93
C ARG A 504 16.65 6.99 13.44
N GLY A 505 17.89 7.12 12.96
CA GLY A 505 18.70 5.99 12.50
C GLY A 505 18.67 5.76 10.98
N VAL A 506 18.14 6.70 10.20
CA VAL A 506 18.08 6.62 8.74
C VAL A 506 19.36 7.23 8.14
N ALA A 507 20.08 6.48 7.32
CA ALA A 507 21.30 6.97 6.69
C ALA A 507 20.97 8.00 5.60
N LEU A 508 21.72 9.10 5.55
CA LEU A 508 21.63 10.06 4.45
C LEU A 508 22.75 9.81 3.45
N THR A 509 22.41 9.82 2.17
CA THR A 509 23.34 9.62 1.06
C THR A 509 23.00 10.56 -0.08
N ILE A 510 24.00 10.89 -0.92
CA ILE A 510 23.81 11.77 -2.08
C ILE A 510 23.98 10.96 -3.36
N VAL A 511 23.05 11.11 -4.30
CA VAL A 511 23.12 10.57 -5.66
C VAL A 511 22.74 11.67 -6.64
N SER A 512 23.75 12.35 -7.19
CA SER A 512 23.55 13.55 -8.00
C SER A 512 24.45 13.61 -9.23
N LYS A 513 23.97 14.29 -10.27
CA LYS A 513 24.72 14.58 -11.50
C LYS A 513 25.30 15.99 -11.44
N ASN A 514 26.44 16.14 -10.76
CA ASN A 514 27.16 17.40 -10.61
C ASN A 514 28.68 17.21 -10.68
N ASP A 515 29.40 18.33 -10.72
CA ASP A 515 30.81 18.38 -10.34
C ASP A 515 30.96 18.15 -8.82
N GLU A 516 31.75 17.15 -8.43
CA GLU A 516 31.86 16.71 -7.05
C GLU A 516 32.46 17.78 -6.12
N ASP A 517 33.51 18.46 -6.58
CA ASP A 517 34.22 19.46 -5.79
C ASP A 517 33.31 20.66 -5.52
N LEU A 518 32.61 21.14 -6.55
CA LEU A 518 31.69 22.26 -6.45
C LEU A 518 30.49 21.94 -5.54
N ALA A 519 29.88 20.76 -5.70
CA ALA A 519 28.77 20.32 -4.86
C ALA A 519 29.18 20.14 -3.39
N CYS A 520 30.35 19.52 -3.15
CA CYS A 520 30.89 19.38 -1.80
C CYS A 520 31.24 20.74 -1.18
N GLN A 521 31.76 21.68 -1.97
CA GLN A 521 32.03 23.04 -1.52
C GLN A 521 30.73 23.72 -1.08
N MET A 522 29.68 23.69 -1.90
CA MET A 522 28.35 24.24 -1.59
C MET A 522 27.82 23.74 -0.24
N ILE A 523 27.84 22.42 -0.02
CA ILE A 523 27.35 21.80 1.22
C ILE A 523 28.19 22.23 2.44
N ARG A 524 29.51 22.37 2.28
CA ARG A 524 30.42 22.75 3.37
C ARG A 524 30.32 24.23 3.74
N THR A 525 30.26 25.12 2.75
CA THR A 525 30.50 26.56 2.97
C THR A 525 29.25 27.40 2.96
N HIS A 526 28.17 26.97 2.30
CA HIS A 526 26.99 27.82 2.17
C HIS A 526 26.32 28.04 3.55
N PRO A 527 26.10 29.29 3.98
CA PRO A 527 25.66 29.61 5.35
C PRO A 527 24.25 29.09 5.65
N GLU A 528 23.38 29.06 4.64
CA GLU A 528 21.98 28.66 4.79
C GLU A 528 21.73 27.15 4.58
N MET A 529 22.76 26.37 4.23
CA MET A 529 22.68 24.90 4.21
C MET A 529 22.52 24.37 5.65
N VAL A 530 21.55 23.49 5.86
CA VAL A 530 21.28 22.85 7.17
C VAL A 530 22.00 21.52 7.28
N LEU A 531 22.00 20.76 6.18
CA LEU A 531 22.77 19.53 6.04
C LEU A 531 24.24 19.87 5.76
N ARG A 532 25.14 19.13 6.42
CA ARG A 532 26.59 19.23 6.26
C ARG A 532 27.16 17.91 5.78
N MET A 533 28.41 17.93 5.29
CA MET A 533 29.07 16.71 4.81
C MET A 533 29.13 15.62 5.89
N GLU A 534 29.27 15.99 7.16
CA GLU A 534 29.21 15.03 8.26
C GLU A 534 27.84 14.39 8.48
N ASP A 535 26.75 14.92 7.94
CA ASP A 535 25.42 14.30 8.04
C ASP A 535 25.29 13.11 7.06
N PHE A 536 26.06 13.09 5.97
CA PHE A 536 26.01 12.04 4.96
C PHE A 536 26.93 10.87 5.28
N THR A 537 26.50 9.67 4.91
CA THR A 537 27.23 8.41 5.14
C THR A 537 28.12 8.05 3.94
N ALA A 538 27.60 8.28 2.73
CA ALA A 538 28.29 8.09 1.47
C ALA A 538 27.65 8.99 0.40
N TRP A 539 28.37 9.26 -0.69
CA TRP A 539 27.84 10.00 -1.83
C TRP A 539 28.38 9.47 -3.16
N ARG A 540 27.62 9.71 -4.22
CA ARG A 540 28.01 9.56 -5.62
C ARG A 540 27.59 10.83 -6.34
N ILE A 541 28.57 11.70 -6.58
CA ILE A 541 28.38 12.96 -7.29
C ILE A 541 29.22 12.87 -8.55
N ASN A 542 28.60 12.45 -9.65
CA ASN A 542 29.28 12.23 -10.92
C ASN A 542 28.26 12.17 -12.06
N TRP A 543 28.72 12.08 -13.30
CA TRP A 543 27.87 12.05 -14.48
C TRP A 543 27.36 10.66 -14.87
N GLN A 544 27.53 9.63 -14.02
CA GLN A 544 27.00 8.29 -14.26
C GLN A 544 25.48 8.24 -14.00
N GLU A 545 24.83 7.17 -14.47
CA GLU A 545 23.40 6.97 -14.23
C GLU A 545 23.11 6.73 -12.74
N LYS A 546 22.07 7.40 -12.22
CA LYS A 546 21.73 7.39 -10.80
C LYS A 546 21.39 5.98 -10.28
N SER A 547 20.78 5.13 -11.11
CA SER A 547 20.50 3.74 -10.74
C SER A 547 21.76 2.94 -10.42
N ARG A 548 22.83 3.13 -11.21
CA ARG A 548 24.13 2.48 -10.96
C ARG A 548 24.79 3.04 -9.70
N ASN A 549 24.74 4.36 -9.54
CA ASN A 549 25.26 5.01 -8.33
C ASN A 549 24.53 4.54 -7.06
N ILE A 550 23.22 4.28 -7.12
CA ILE A 550 22.45 3.72 -6.00
C ILE A 550 22.93 2.29 -5.70
N ASP A 551 23.04 1.43 -6.72
CA ASP A 551 23.50 0.03 -6.57
C ASP A 551 24.88 -0.03 -5.90
N GLU A 552 25.87 0.71 -6.45
CA GLU A 552 27.22 0.78 -5.89
C GLU A 552 27.27 1.35 -4.46
N LEU A 553 26.36 2.26 -4.15
CA LEU A 553 26.26 2.88 -2.82
C LEU A 553 25.63 1.91 -1.81
N LEU A 554 24.60 1.17 -2.22
CA LEU A 554 23.92 0.20 -1.37
C LEU A 554 24.82 -1.01 -1.07
N ASP A 555 25.60 -1.46 -2.06
CA ASP A 555 26.65 -2.47 -1.87
C ASP A 555 27.71 -1.99 -0.87
N GLU A 556 28.14 -0.73 -0.96
CA GLU A 556 29.09 -0.14 -0.01
C GLU A 556 28.53 -0.13 1.43
N LEU A 557 27.22 0.10 1.59
CA LEU A 557 26.55 0.11 2.89
C LEU A 557 26.05 -1.27 3.35
N ASN A 558 26.19 -2.31 2.51
CA ASN A 558 25.63 -3.64 2.71
C ASN A 558 24.11 -3.60 2.99
N LEU A 559 23.37 -2.89 2.14
CA LEU A 559 21.93 -2.70 2.21
C LEU A 559 21.25 -3.20 0.93
N GLY A 560 20.06 -3.79 1.06
CA GLY A 560 19.26 -4.17 -0.10
C GLY A 560 18.46 -2.99 -0.67
N HIS A 561 18.17 -3.05 -1.98
CA HIS A 561 17.38 -2.05 -2.72
C HIS A 561 16.06 -1.67 -2.04
N ALA A 562 15.32 -2.64 -1.50
CA ALA A 562 14.04 -2.41 -0.80
C ALA A 562 14.14 -1.52 0.46
N SER A 563 15.35 -1.27 0.96
CA SER A 563 15.60 -0.38 2.10
C SER A 563 15.99 1.04 1.70
N CYS A 564 16.10 1.32 0.40
CA CYS A 564 16.48 2.62 -0.16
C CYS A 564 15.26 3.42 -0.58
N LEU A 565 15.18 4.67 -0.10
CA LEU A 565 14.23 5.66 -0.57
C LEU A 565 14.98 6.75 -1.35
N PHE A 566 14.69 6.84 -2.64
CA PHE A 566 15.33 7.78 -3.55
C PHE A 566 14.44 9.00 -3.81
N ILE A 567 14.97 10.20 -3.57
CA ILE A 567 14.27 11.49 -3.76
C ILE A 567 15.01 12.30 -4.81
N ASP A 568 14.26 12.71 -5.84
CA ASP A 568 14.75 13.44 -7.00
C ASP A 568 13.59 14.24 -7.61
N ASP A 569 13.81 15.52 -7.93
CA ASP A 569 12.80 16.39 -8.53
C ASP A 569 12.49 16.00 -9.98
N ASN A 570 13.44 15.38 -10.68
CA ASN A 570 13.36 15.06 -12.10
C ASN A 570 12.59 13.75 -12.34
N PRO A 571 11.40 13.80 -12.98
CA PRO A 571 10.59 12.61 -13.24
C PRO A 571 11.29 11.58 -14.13
N VAL A 572 12.20 12.01 -15.02
CA VAL A 572 12.95 11.11 -15.91
C VAL A 572 13.94 10.27 -15.12
N GLU A 573 14.68 10.88 -14.21
CA GLU A 573 15.64 10.15 -13.35
C GLU A 573 14.92 9.23 -12.37
N ARG A 574 13.78 9.67 -11.79
CA ARG A 574 12.89 8.79 -11.00
C ARG A 574 12.46 7.55 -11.78
N GLU A 575 11.98 7.71 -13.01
CA GLU A 575 11.51 6.59 -13.83
C GLU A 575 12.64 5.64 -14.24
N LYS A 576 13.83 6.16 -14.55
CA LYS A 576 15.02 5.34 -14.81
C LYS A 576 15.39 4.48 -13.59
N VAL A 577 15.39 5.07 -12.39
CA VAL A 577 15.66 4.31 -11.16
C VAL A 577 14.59 3.25 -10.93
N ARG A 578 13.30 3.55 -11.16
CA ARG A 578 12.22 2.55 -11.05
C ARG A 578 12.38 1.37 -12.00
N ARG A 579 12.89 1.58 -13.20
CA ARG A 579 13.10 0.52 -14.20
C ARG A 579 14.33 -0.33 -13.89
N ASN A 580 15.44 0.31 -13.52
CA ASN A 580 16.72 -0.36 -13.34
C ASN A 580 16.89 -0.95 -11.93
N CYS A 581 16.25 -0.37 -10.92
CA CYS A 581 16.28 -0.80 -9.53
C CYS A 581 14.83 -0.90 -8.98
N PRO A 582 14.03 -1.89 -9.42
CA PRO A 582 12.58 -1.94 -9.19
C PRO A 582 12.18 -1.98 -7.70
N ASP A 583 13.05 -2.51 -6.85
CA ASP A 583 12.82 -2.60 -5.40
C ASP A 583 13.09 -1.27 -4.67
N VAL A 584 13.77 -0.30 -5.29
CA VAL A 584 14.00 1.01 -4.68
C VAL A 584 12.67 1.77 -4.56
N ILE A 585 12.45 2.39 -3.40
CA ILE A 585 11.27 3.21 -3.12
C ILE A 585 11.49 4.57 -3.78
N VAL A 586 10.68 4.89 -4.79
CA VAL A 586 10.79 6.14 -5.56
C VAL A 586 9.44 6.87 -5.53
N PRO A 587 9.16 7.65 -4.48
CA PRO A 587 7.90 8.38 -4.35
C PRO A 587 7.82 9.54 -5.36
N GLU A 588 6.61 10.00 -5.67
CA GLU A 588 6.42 11.21 -6.48
C GLU A 588 6.64 12.46 -5.64
N MET A 589 7.67 13.23 -6.01
CA MET A 589 8.03 14.48 -5.33
C MET A 589 7.11 15.63 -5.77
N PRO A 590 6.56 16.43 -4.83
CA PRO A 590 5.79 17.62 -5.15
C PRO A 590 6.63 18.66 -5.90
N THR A 591 6.02 19.36 -6.85
CA THR A 591 6.69 20.43 -7.61
C THR A 591 6.78 21.75 -6.84
N ASP A 592 5.93 21.93 -5.83
CA ASP A 592 5.92 23.12 -4.97
C ASP A 592 6.83 22.88 -3.75
N PRO A 593 7.94 23.64 -3.62
CA PRO A 593 8.88 23.48 -2.52
C PRO A 593 8.24 23.57 -1.13
N SER A 594 7.17 24.35 -0.98
CA SER A 594 6.49 24.55 0.31
C SER A 594 5.83 23.28 0.86
N GLN A 595 5.63 22.27 0.00
CA GLN A 595 4.99 21.01 0.38
C GLN A 595 6.00 19.92 0.75
N LEU A 596 7.29 20.09 0.44
CA LEU A 596 8.30 19.03 0.54
C LEU A 596 8.47 18.50 1.97
N ALA A 597 8.50 19.39 2.95
CA ALA A 597 8.67 19.02 4.36
C ALA A 597 7.52 18.15 4.88
N ALA A 598 6.28 18.59 4.67
CA ALA A 598 5.08 17.85 5.07
C ALA A 598 4.92 16.54 4.29
N TRP A 599 5.18 16.57 2.98
CA TRP A 599 5.15 15.38 2.12
C TRP A 599 6.12 14.30 2.59
N LEU A 600 7.35 14.64 2.95
CA LEU A 600 8.34 13.68 3.43
C LEU A 600 7.93 13.01 4.74
N LEU A 601 7.37 13.78 5.68
CA LEU A 601 6.86 13.26 6.95
C LEU A 601 5.64 12.34 6.77
N ASP A 602 4.90 12.53 5.69
CA ASP A 602 3.72 11.74 5.34
C ASP A 602 4.08 10.47 4.52
N LEU A 603 5.36 10.19 4.24
CA LEU A 603 5.74 8.97 3.52
C LEU A 603 5.67 7.73 4.44
N PRO A 604 4.92 6.67 4.05
CA PRO A 604 4.68 5.51 4.91
C PRO A 604 5.94 4.67 5.15
N TRP A 605 6.93 4.74 4.25
CA TRP A 605 8.21 4.03 4.41
C TRP A 605 9.14 4.66 5.44
N LEU A 606 8.79 5.84 5.98
CA LEU A 606 9.53 6.53 7.04
C LEU A 606 8.78 6.53 8.38
N GLU A 607 7.69 5.76 8.46
CA GLU A 607 6.91 5.59 9.69
C GLU A 607 7.73 4.89 10.77
N THR A 608 7.56 5.32 12.01
CA THR A 608 8.23 4.75 13.18
C THR A 608 7.22 4.60 14.32
N LEU A 609 7.08 3.38 14.85
CA LEU A 609 6.19 3.13 16.01
C LEU A 609 6.94 3.20 17.34
N THR A 610 8.18 2.71 17.37
CA THR A 610 9.04 2.73 18.55
C THR A 610 10.47 3.03 18.14
N LEU A 611 11.21 3.77 18.99
CA LEU A 611 12.63 4.04 18.80
C LEU A 611 13.43 3.15 19.76
N THR A 612 14.39 2.42 19.22
CA THR A 612 15.29 1.58 20.02
C THR A 612 16.69 2.20 20.10
N THR A 613 17.45 1.82 21.13
CA THR A 613 18.87 2.17 21.24
C THR A 613 19.69 1.73 20.01
N SER A 614 19.26 0.65 19.34
CA SER A 614 19.89 0.15 18.12
C SER A 614 19.66 1.06 16.90
N ASP A 615 18.53 1.77 16.84
CA ASP A 615 18.22 2.70 15.75
C ASP A 615 19.17 3.90 15.79
N PHE A 616 19.42 4.47 16.99
CA PHE A 616 20.36 5.59 17.16
C PHE A 616 21.82 5.23 16.83
N LYS A 617 22.21 3.95 16.99
CA LYS A 617 23.57 3.47 16.69
C LYS A 617 23.76 3.12 15.21
N ARG A 618 22.68 2.94 14.45
CA ARG A 618 22.71 2.42 13.07
C ARG A 618 23.49 3.29 12.11
N VAL A 619 23.32 4.62 12.15
CA VAL A 619 24.05 5.56 11.27
C VAL A 619 25.55 5.52 11.55
N LYS A 620 25.96 5.41 12.82
CA LYS A 620 27.38 5.26 13.18
C LYS A 620 27.95 3.96 12.62
N GLN A 621 27.19 2.88 12.69
CA GLN A 621 27.58 1.58 12.14
C GLN A 621 27.74 1.61 10.62
N TYR A 622 26.85 2.29 9.90
CA TYR A 622 27.00 2.44 8.44
C TYR A 622 28.23 3.25 8.06
N LYS A 623 28.54 4.32 8.80
CA LYS A 623 29.79 5.08 8.61
C LYS A 623 31.04 4.25 8.90
N GLN A 624 31.00 3.41 9.94
CA GLN A 624 32.08 2.45 10.22
C GLN A 624 32.23 1.45 9.08
N GLN A 625 31.12 0.87 8.60
CA GLN A 625 31.13 -0.11 7.53
C GLN A 625 31.66 0.46 6.19
N SER A 626 31.26 1.69 5.83
CA SER A 626 31.81 2.39 4.66
C SER A 626 33.34 2.58 4.78
N ARG A 627 33.84 3.01 5.95
CA ARG A 627 35.30 3.11 6.21
C ARG A 627 36.01 1.77 6.09
N VAL A 628 35.43 0.71 6.66
CA VAL A 628 35.96 -0.65 6.59
C VAL A 628 36.05 -1.10 5.12
N ASN A 629 35.01 -0.86 4.33
CA ASN A 629 34.99 -1.20 2.91
C ASN A 629 35.99 -0.38 2.07
N ALA A 630 36.15 0.91 2.36
CA ALA A 630 37.17 1.76 1.74
C ALA A 630 38.59 1.22 1.99
N VAL A 631 38.86 0.82 3.24
CA VAL A 631 40.14 0.19 3.61
C VAL A 631 40.28 -1.19 2.97
N LYS A 632 39.23 -2.02 2.95
CA LYS A 632 39.26 -3.33 2.29
C LYS A 632 39.71 -3.24 0.84
N ARG A 633 39.27 -2.20 0.11
CA ARG A 633 39.66 -1.93 -1.28
C ARG A 633 41.15 -1.57 -1.46
N SER A 634 41.85 -1.13 -0.41
CA SER A 634 43.29 -0.83 -0.50
C SER A 634 44.20 -2.05 -0.29
N PHE A 635 43.65 -3.22 0.07
CA PHE A 635 44.41 -4.46 0.24
C PHE A 635 44.29 -5.36 -0.99
N ALA A 636 45.40 -6.01 -1.37
CA ALA A 636 45.44 -6.95 -2.49
C ALA A 636 44.91 -8.35 -2.13
N ASN A 637 45.00 -8.74 -0.85
CA ASN A 637 44.50 -10.01 -0.30
C ASN A 637 43.57 -9.76 0.90
N ILE A 638 42.56 -10.63 1.04
CA ILE A 638 41.57 -10.55 2.12
C ILE A 638 42.16 -10.94 3.49
N GLU A 639 43.13 -11.85 3.53
CA GLU A 639 43.81 -12.24 4.77
C GLU A 639 44.64 -11.09 5.37
N ASP A 640 45.34 -10.33 4.53
CA ASP A 640 46.10 -9.14 4.95
C ASP A 640 45.16 -8.09 5.57
N PHE A 641 43.97 -7.93 4.98
CA PHE A 641 42.93 -7.08 5.51
C PHE A 641 42.40 -7.57 6.87
N PHE A 642 42.21 -8.88 7.06
CA PHE A 642 41.78 -9.42 8.35
C PHE A 642 42.83 -9.26 9.45
N HIS A 643 44.13 -9.40 9.12
CA HIS A 643 45.22 -9.10 10.04
C HIS A 643 45.24 -7.62 10.45
N ASP A 644 45.02 -6.71 9.50
CA ASP A 644 44.97 -5.26 9.75
C ASP A 644 43.73 -4.83 10.56
N LEU A 645 42.62 -5.56 10.46
CA LEU A 645 41.40 -5.28 11.22
C LEU A 645 41.58 -5.51 12.75
N GLN A 646 42.56 -6.34 13.12
CA GLN A 646 42.88 -6.71 14.50
C GLN A 646 41.67 -7.22 15.30
N MET A 647 40.93 -8.18 14.72
CA MET A 647 39.71 -8.70 15.33
C MET A 647 39.98 -9.49 16.61
N GLN A 648 39.18 -9.19 17.63
CA GLN A 648 39.12 -9.93 18.89
C GLN A 648 37.77 -10.64 18.98
N VAL A 649 37.80 -11.93 19.33
CA VAL A 649 36.59 -12.74 19.52
C VAL A 649 36.55 -13.25 20.95
N THR A 650 35.39 -13.14 21.57
CA THR A 650 35.12 -13.62 22.94
C THR A 650 33.99 -14.63 22.88
N PHE A 651 34.11 -15.74 23.62
CA PHE A 651 33.04 -16.72 23.76
C PHE A 651 32.53 -16.68 25.18
N GLU A 652 31.34 -16.11 25.38
CA GLU A 652 30.75 -15.95 26.70
C GLU A 652 29.73 -17.05 26.98
N PRO A 653 29.85 -17.82 28.08
CA PRO A 653 28.81 -18.76 28.46
C PRO A 653 27.51 -18.03 28.82
N TYR A 654 26.37 -18.69 28.62
CA TYR A 654 25.06 -18.17 29.01
C TYR A 654 25.00 -17.91 30.52
N GLY A 655 24.68 -16.68 30.91
CA GLY A 655 24.63 -16.23 32.29
C GLY A 655 23.69 -15.04 32.50
N SER A 656 23.60 -14.57 33.75
CA SER A 656 22.69 -13.47 34.13
C SER A 656 22.98 -12.16 33.42
N GLU A 657 24.23 -11.92 33.01
CA GLU A 657 24.67 -10.67 32.38
C GLU A 657 24.33 -10.61 30.88
N ASN A 658 24.21 -11.74 30.19
CA ASN A 658 24.01 -11.80 28.73
C ASN A 658 22.70 -12.50 28.30
N GLN A 659 21.92 -13.04 29.24
CA GLN A 659 20.67 -13.76 28.95
C GLN A 659 19.68 -12.99 28.06
N GLU A 660 19.40 -11.72 28.37
CA GLU A 660 18.42 -10.92 27.62
C GLU A 660 18.88 -10.71 26.18
N ARG A 661 20.19 -10.46 26.00
CA ARG A 661 20.80 -10.26 24.70
C ARG A 661 20.82 -11.55 23.88
N ILE A 662 21.13 -12.68 24.49
CA ILE A 662 21.10 -14.00 23.85
C ILE A 662 19.67 -14.32 23.36
N LEU A 663 18.67 -14.15 24.22
CA LEU A 663 17.26 -14.35 23.86
C LEU A 663 16.82 -13.39 22.75
N GLN A 664 17.28 -12.14 22.77
CA GLN A 664 17.02 -11.19 21.69
C GLN A 664 17.63 -11.67 20.35
N LEU A 665 18.87 -12.17 20.36
CA LEU A 665 19.53 -12.65 19.15
C LEU A 665 18.85 -13.89 18.58
N LEU A 666 18.47 -14.86 19.43
CA LEU A 666 17.72 -16.06 19.04
C LEU A 666 16.37 -15.71 18.41
N ASN A 667 15.71 -14.66 18.89
CA ASN A 667 14.38 -14.27 18.41
C ASN A 667 14.37 -13.29 17.24
N LYS A 668 15.47 -12.55 16.98
CA LYS A 668 15.52 -11.54 15.90
C LYS A 668 16.39 -11.94 14.69
N THR A 669 17.27 -12.92 14.82
CA THR A 669 18.22 -13.29 13.76
C THR A 669 17.62 -14.31 12.79
N ASN A 670 17.59 -13.98 11.50
CA ASN A 670 17.00 -14.79 10.44
C ASN A 670 17.92 -15.04 9.23
N GLN A 671 18.93 -14.21 9.00
CA GLN A 671 19.78 -14.31 7.80
C GLN A 671 20.90 -15.34 7.95
N PHE A 672 21.58 -15.35 9.09
CA PHE A 672 22.52 -16.40 9.41
C PHE A 672 21.99 -17.12 10.64
N ASN A 673 21.06 -18.04 10.40
CA ASN A 673 20.45 -18.88 11.43
C ASN A 673 20.17 -20.25 10.79
N THR A 674 20.84 -21.29 11.30
CA THR A 674 20.83 -22.63 10.70
C THR A 674 19.45 -23.29 10.77
N THR A 675 18.73 -23.19 11.90
CA THR A 675 17.45 -23.89 12.11
C THR A 675 16.25 -22.95 12.21
N THR A 676 16.47 -21.66 12.47
CA THR A 676 15.42 -20.65 12.77
C THR A 676 14.56 -20.97 13.99
N HIS A 677 14.98 -21.95 14.81
CA HIS A 677 14.32 -22.28 16.06
C HIS A 677 14.30 -21.08 17.01
N ARG A 678 13.14 -20.85 17.63
CA ARG A 678 12.94 -19.80 18.63
C ARG A 678 12.99 -20.41 20.01
N HIS A 679 13.82 -19.82 20.86
CA HIS A 679 14.00 -20.26 22.24
C HIS A 679 13.57 -19.17 23.20
N ASP A 680 12.79 -19.57 24.20
CA ASP A 680 12.51 -18.76 25.38
C ASP A 680 13.46 -19.14 26.52
N ALA A 681 13.41 -18.38 27.61
CA ALA A 681 14.25 -18.62 28.79
C ALA A 681 14.06 -20.03 29.37
N GLY A 682 12.84 -20.57 29.33
CA GLY A 682 12.52 -21.91 29.85
C GLY A 682 13.06 -23.04 28.98
N ALA A 683 13.10 -22.86 27.66
CA ALA A 683 13.69 -23.78 26.71
C ALA A 683 15.21 -23.85 26.89
N ILE A 684 15.89 -22.70 26.98
CA ILE A 684 17.32 -22.63 27.28
C ILE A 684 17.63 -23.32 28.61
N ARG A 685 16.82 -23.09 29.65
CA ARG A 685 17.03 -23.73 30.95
C ARG A 685 16.97 -25.26 30.86
N ARG A 686 15.98 -25.81 30.15
CA ARG A 686 15.85 -27.26 29.93
C ARG A 686 17.04 -27.85 29.18
N ILE A 687 17.60 -27.12 28.21
CA ILE A 687 18.79 -27.54 27.48
C ILE A 687 20.01 -27.63 28.41
N LEU A 688 20.22 -26.59 29.23
CA LEU A 688 21.30 -26.56 30.22
C LEU A 688 21.16 -27.68 31.26
N ASP A 689 19.94 -27.90 31.77
CA ASP A 689 19.67 -28.95 32.77
C ASP A 689 19.87 -30.37 32.18
N ALA A 690 19.75 -30.54 30.85
CA ALA A 690 20.05 -31.78 30.13
C ALA A 690 21.54 -31.97 29.80
N GLY A 691 22.41 -31.09 30.29
CA GLY A 691 23.85 -31.11 30.03
C GLY A 691 24.26 -30.46 28.71
N GLY A 692 23.37 -29.69 28.07
CA GLY A 692 23.71 -28.85 26.93
C GLY A 692 24.47 -27.58 27.31
N GLU A 693 25.10 -26.95 26.34
CA GLU A 693 25.83 -25.69 26.52
C GLU A 693 25.30 -24.60 25.59
N VAL A 694 25.28 -23.37 26.10
CA VAL A 694 24.88 -22.17 25.34
C VAL A 694 25.95 -21.12 25.54
N PHE A 695 26.47 -20.57 24.45
CA PHE A 695 27.43 -19.47 24.51
C PHE A 695 27.14 -18.42 23.45
N ALA A 696 27.43 -17.18 23.79
CA ALA A 696 27.36 -16.03 22.90
C ALA A 696 28.74 -15.77 22.27
N VAL A 697 28.72 -15.30 21.03
CA VAL A 697 29.92 -14.90 20.30
C VAL A 697 30.00 -13.37 20.32
N GLY A 698 30.96 -12.85 21.08
CA GLY A 698 31.33 -11.44 21.14
C GLY A 698 32.43 -11.12 20.15
N VAL A 699 32.35 -9.97 19.47
CA VAL A 699 33.37 -9.53 18.51
C VAL A 699 33.69 -8.06 18.74
N GLN A 700 34.97 -7.71 18.64
CA GLN A 700 35.49 -6.34 18.58
C GLN A 700 36.52 -6.23 17.46
N ASP A 701 36.61 -5.07 16.80
CA ASP A 701 37.68 -4.75 15.84
C ASP A 701 38.21 -3.34 16.07
N ARG A 702 39.24 -2.90 15.33
CA ARG A 702 39.83 -1.57 15.54
C ARG A 702 38.87 -0.40 15.23
N PHE A 703 37.77 -0.65 14.53
CA PHE A 703 36.79 0.34 14.12
C PHE A 703 35.48 0.25 14.90
N SER A 704 35.24 -0.86 15.61
CA SER A 704 33.97 -1.25 16.19
C SER A 704 34.16 -1.66 17.65
N ASP A 705 33.33 -1.12 18.54
CA ASP A 705 33.30 -1.52 19.95
C ASP A 705 32.82 -2.97 20.10
N TYR A 706 33.14 -3.56 21.26
CA TYR A 706 32.70 -4.91 21.62
C TYR A 706 31.17 -5.04 21.60
N GLU A 707 30.64 -6.07 20.92
CA GLU A 707 29.22 -6.41 20.93
C GLU A 707 29.03 -7.93 20.87
N LEU A 708 28.00 -8.44 21.56
CA LEU A 708 27.49 -9.81 21.39
C LEU A 708 26.71 -9.93 20.09
N MET A 709 27.21 -10.77 19.21
CA MET A 709 26.85 -10.81 17.78
C MET A 709 26.54 -12.21 17.26
N GLY A 710 26.59 -13.25 18.10
CA GLY A 710 26.23 -14.61 17.72
C GLY A 710 25.81 -15.46 18.90
N VAL A 711 25.16 -16.58 18.63
CA VAL A 711 24.78 -17.58 19.64
C VAL A 711 24.97 -18.97 19.05
N VAL A 712 25.54 -19.88 19.84
CA VAL A 712 25.61 -21.31 19.55
C VAL A 712 25.00 -22.09 20.71
N ILE A 713 24.15 -23.06 20.39
CA ILE A 713 23.53 -23.98 21.33
C ILE A 713 23.96 -25.40 20.98
N LEU A 714 24.58 -26.08 21.94
CA LEU A 714 25.06 -27.45 21.84
C LEU A 714 24.24 -28.36 22.75
N VAL A 715 23.82 -29.51 22.23
CA VAL A 715 23.03 -30.51 22.95
C VAL A 715 23.74 -31.87 22.83
N PRO A 716 24.10 -32.52 23.94
CA PRO A 716 24.72 -33.85 23.89
C PRO A 716 23.73 -34.90 23.38
N ASP A 717 24.20 -35.80 22.52
CA ASP A 717 23.42 -36.91 21.95
C ASP A 717 24.29 -38.17 21.85
N GLY A 718 24.38 -38.91 22.96
CA GLY A 718 25.19 -40.12 23.05
C GLY A 718 26.68 -39.85 22.84
N ALA A 719 27.26 -40.46 21.80
CA ALA A 719 28.66 -40.24 21.41
C ALA A 719 28.85 -39.04 20.46
N SER A 720 27.78 -38.31 20.15
CA SER A 720 27.78 -37.14 19.30
C SER A 720 27.29 -35.90 20.06
N CYS A 721 27.58 -34.72 19.54
CA CYS A 721 27.02 -33.46 20.02
C CYS A 721 26.27 -32.79 18.88
N ARG A 722 25.04 -32.35 19.12
CA ARG A 722 24.22 -31.67 18.12
C ARG A 722 24.27 -30.16 18.31
N ILE A 723 24.48 -29.43 17.22
CA ILE A 723 24.27 -27.99 17.15
C ILE A 723 22.76 -27.76 16.95
N ASP A 724 22.07 -27.40 18.02
CA ASP A 724 20.62 -27.09 17.95
C ASP A 724 20.37 -25.76 17.24
N SER A 725 21.17 -24.75 17.57
CA SER A 725 21.06 -23.41 17.02
C SER A 725 22.43 -22.83 16.78
N PHE A 726 22.69 -22.35 15.57
CA PHE A 726 23.87 -21.56 15.24
C PHE A 726 23.43 -20.33 14.46
N LEU A 727 23.66 -19.16 15.05
CA LEU A 727 23.30 -17.90 14.45
C LEU A 727 24.37 -16.83 14.64
N LEU A 728 24.50 -15.96 13.64
CA LEU A 728 25.35 -14.79 13.66
C LEU A 728 24.58 -13.57 13.14
N SER A 729 24.90 -12.42 13.70
CA SER A 729 24.42 -11.13 13.23
C SER A 729 25.00 -10.82 11.86
N CYS A 730 24.20 -10.19 10.99
CA CYS A 730 24.60 -9.85 9.62
C CYS A 730 25.84 -8.94 9.54
N ARG A 731 26.21 -8.22 10.61
CA ARG A 731 27.33 -7.28 10.61
C ARG A 731 28.72 -7.95 10.61
N ILE A 732 28.81 -9.23 11.00
CA ILE A 732 30.07 -9.98 11.09
C ILE A 732 30.21 -11.06 10.01
N LEU A 733 29.22 -11.16 9.11
CA LEU A 733 29.23 -12.13 8.02
C LEU A 733 30.36 -11.84 7.02
N GLY A 734 30.97 -12.92 6.52
CA GLY A 734 32.08 -12.82 5.57
C GLY A 734 33.40 -12.38 6.21
N ARG A 735 33.49 -12.37 7.55
CA ARG A 735 34.73 -12.12 8.31
C ARG A 735 35.29 -13.38 8.96
N THR A 736 34.81 -14.57 8.58
CA THR A 736 35.19 -15.89 9.12
C THR A 736 34.93 -16.07 10.62
N VAL A 737 34.07 -15.23 11.21
CA VAL A 737 33.64 -15.41 12.60
C VAL A 737 32.83 -16.70 12.74
N GLU A 738 32.18 -17.15 11.67
CA GLU A 738 31.55 -18.46 11.62
C GLU A 738 32.54 -19.62 11.83
N THR A 739 33.75 -19.50 11.29
CA THR A 739 34.83 -20.47 11.45
C THR A 739 35.32 -20.49 12.89
N ALA A 740 35.50 -19.31 13.49
CA ALA A 740 35.88 -19.18 14.89
C ALA A 740 34.83 -19.78 15.84
N ALA A 741 33.54 -19.53 15.58
CA ALA A 741 32.44 -20.08 16.37
C ALA A 741 32.34 -21.61 16.25
N LEU A 742 32.52 -22.17 15.05
CA LEU A 742 32.54 -23.63 14.85
C LEU A 742 33.78 -24.28 15.48
N SER A 743 34.95 -23.62 15.42
CA SER A 743 36.15 -24.07 16.12
C SER A 743 35.90 -24.18 17.62
N HIS A 744 35.32 -23.14 18.23
CA HIS A 744 34.98 -23.19 19.65
C HIS A 744 33.89 -24.24 19.96
N ALA A 745 32.89 -24.39 19.09
CA ALA A 745 31.88 -25.44 19.23
C ALA A 745 32.50 -26.85 19.21
N CYS A 746 33.51 -27.10 18.38
CA CYS A 746 34.27 -28.35 18.37
C CYS A 746 34.98 -28.57 19.71
N GLU A 747 35.67 -27.56 20.23
CA GLU A 747 36.35 -27.63 21.53
C GLU A 747 35.38 -27.97 22.67
N ARG A 748 34.21 -27.31 22.71
CA ARG A 748 33.17 -27.59 23.71
C ARG A 748 32.57 -28.98 23.54
N ALA A 749 32.27 -29.42 22.32
CA ALA A 749 31.77 -30.77 22.06
C ALA A 749 32.76 -31.86 22.50
N ILE A 750 34.06 -31.67 22.26
CA ILE A 750 35.12 -32.57 22.74
C ILE A 750 35.16 -32.58 24.28
N ALA A 751 35.04 -31.41 24.93
CA ALA A 751 34.98 -31.31 26.39
C ALA A 751 33.75 -32.01 26.99
N MET A 752 32.65 -32.08 26.24
CA MET A 752 31.43 -32.84 26.59
C MET A 752 31.55 -34.35 26.31
N GLY A 753 32.67 -34.81 25.74
CA GLY A 753 32.94 -36.22 25.45
C GLY A 753 32.41 -36.74 24.11
N ALA A 754 32.00 -35.85 23.20
CA ALA A 754 31.54 -36.23 21.88
C ALA A 754 32.70 -36.57 20.93
N LYS A 755 32.47 -37.52 20.03
CA LYS A 755 33.38 -37.89 18.93
C LYS A 755 33.02 -37.20 17.61
N THR A 756 31.76 -36.83 17.46
CA THR A 756 31.27 -36.18 16.24
C THR A 756 30.39 -34.99 16.59
N LEU A 757 30.40 -33.98 15.72
CA LEU A 757 29.58 -32.78 15.83
C LEU A 757 28.57 -32.77 14.67
N VAL A 758 27.29 -32.66 15.00
CA VAL A 758 26.19 -32.78 14.04
C VAL A 758 25.45 -31.45 13.93
N GLY A 759 25.36 -30.92 12.72
CA GLY A 759 24.62 -29.71 12.38
C GLY A 759 23.38 -29.99 11.53
N GLN A 760 22.40 -29.08 11.56
CA GLN A 760 21.20 -29.13 10.73
C GLN A 760 20.97 -27.76 10.08
N ILE A 761 20.52 -27.76 8.82
CA ILE A 761 20.05 -26.56 8.14
C ILE A 761 18.57 -26.73 7.76
N ILE A 762 17.72 -25.82 8.22
CA ILE A 762 16.31 -25.72 7.82
C ILE A 762 16.22 -24.51 6.88
N GLU A 763 16.09 -24.77 5.59
CA GLU A 763 16.08 -23.69 4.59
C GLU A 763 14.85 -22.78 4.71
N THR A 764 15.09 -21.48 4.62
CA THR A 764 14.06 -20.44 4.53
C THR A 764 14.46 -19.44 3.45
N GLU A 765 13.52 -18.61 2.99
CA GLU A 765 13.81 -17.54 2.01
C GLU A 765 14.90 -16.56 2.48
N ARG A 766 15.12 -16.43 3.80
CA ARG A 766 16.01 -15.41 4.38
C ARG A 766 17.37 -15.95 4.80
N ASN A 767 17.52 -17.24 5.05
CA ASN A 767 18.78 -17.80 5.58
C ASN A 767 19.76 -18.27 4.50
N THR A 768 19.66 -17.75 3.28
CA THR A 768 20.60 -18.04 2.17
C THR A 768 22.09 -17.95 2.58
N PRO A 769 22.53 -16.95 3.38
CA PRO A 769 23.94 -16.83 3.78
C PRO A 769 24.53 -17.97 4.63
N VAL A 770 23.70 -18.83 5.24
CA VAL A 770 24.17 -19.92 6.13
C VAL A 770 24.15 -21.30 5.47
N ARG A 771 23.53 -21.43 4.29
CA ARG A 771 23.20 -22.74 3.70
C ARG A 771 24.41 -23.60 3.38
N ASP A 772 25.56 -22.98 3.14
CA ASP A 772 26.82 -23.66 2.82
C ASP A 772 27.77 -23.75 4.02
N VAL A 773 27.35 -23.30 5.22
CA VAL A 773 28.28 -23.11 6.34
C VAL A 773 28.95 -24.41 6.76
N TYR A 774 28.21 -25.52 6.82
CA TYR A 774 28.75 -26.80 7.25
C TYR A 774 29.64 -27.43 6.16
N GLU A 775 29.24 -27.33 4.90
CA GLU A 775 30.03 -27.82 3.76
C GLU A 775 31.38 -27.11 3.66
N ARG A 776 31.40 -25.78 3.82
CA ARG A 776 32.64 -24.97 3.84
C ARG A 776 33.61 -25.39 4.94
N HIS A 777 33.11 -26.01 6.01
CA HIS A 777 33.89 -26.46 7.16
C HIS A 777 34.04 -27.99 7.21
N GLN A 778 33.93 -28.67 6.06
CA GLN A 778 34.22 -30.10 5.88
C GLN A 778 33.26 -31.05 6.62
N PHE A 779 32.06 -30.58 6.99
CA PHE A 779 31.02 -31.51 7.44
C PHE A 779 30.53 -32.32 6.23
N CYS A 780 30.36 -33.62 6.43
CA CYS A 780 29.80 -34.51 5.43
C CYS A 780 28.28 -34.59 5.60
N GLN A 781 27.54 -34.42 4.51
CA GLN A 781 26.08 -34.59 4.54
C GLN A 781 25.71 -36.07 4.66
N ARG A 782 24.76 -36.38 5.53
CA ARG A 782 24.18 -37.71 5.76
C ARG A 782 22.89 -37.89 4.95
N ASP A 783 22.44 -39.13 4.82
CA ASP A 783 21.22 -39.50 4.08
C ASP A 783 19.93 -38.89 4.68
N ASP A 784 19.94 -38.49 5.95
CA ASP A 784 18.83 -37.85 6.66
C ASP A 784 18.82 -36.31 6.53
N GLY A 785 19.75 -35.75 5.75
CA GLY A 785 19.89 -34.30 5.52
C GLY A 785 20.67 -33.56 6.62
N LEU A 786 21.21 -34.25 7.63
CA LEU A 786 22.10 -33.67 8.64
C LEU A 786 23.54 -33.59 8.14
N PHE A 787 24.32 -32.72 8.76
CA PHE A 787 25.75 -32.53 8.48
C PHE A 787 26.57 -33.04 9.64
N GLU A 788 27.57 -33.89 9.40
CA GLU A 788 28.40 -34.49 10.46
C GLU A 788 29.88 -34.18 10.24
N LEU A 789 30.55 -33.78 11.32
CA LEU A 789 32.00 -33.58 11.38
C LEU A 789 32.62 -34.54 12.39
N ASP A 790 33.71 -35.18 11.97
CA ASP A 790 34.57 -35.97 12.86
C ASP A 790 35.47 -35.05 13.69
N LEU A 791 35.35 -35.10 15.02
CA LEU A 791 36.11 -34.25 15.94
C LEU A 791 37.58 -34.68 16.09
N GLU A 792 38.02 -35.78 15.43
CA GLU A 792 39.46 -36.04 15.22
C GLU A 792 40.11 -34.99 14.30
N ARG A 793 39.30 -34.29 13.49
CA ARG A 793 39.73 -33.20 12.61
C ARG A 793 38.85 -31.97 12.84
N PRO A 794 38.98 -31.30 14.00
CA PRO A 794 38.12 -30.18 14.34
C PRO A 794 38.40 -28.97 13.44
N VAL A 795 37.37 -28.13 13.27
CA VAL A 795 37.52 -26.82 12.63
C VAL A 795 38.59 -26.02 13.37
N GLN A 796 39.52 -25.43 12.62
CA GLN A 796 40.65 -24.69 13.18
C GLN A 796 40.31 -23.20 13.34
N MET A 797 40.72 -22.61 14.47
CA MET A 797 40.59 -21.18 14.72
C MET A 797 41.43 -20.39 13.71
N PRO A 798 40.86 -19.40 13.00
CA PRO A 798 41.65 -18.59 12.07
C PRO A 798 42.75 -17.79 12.78
N VAL A 799 43.95 -17.76 12.18
CA VAL A 799 45.19 -17.25 12.80
C VAL A 799 45.20 -15.74 13.07
N TYR A 800 44.32 -14.99 12.42
CA TYR A 800 44.20 -13.54 12.57
C TYR A 800 43.24 -13.11 13.69
N PHE A 801 42.54 -14.05 14.35
CA PHE A 801 41.73 -13.73 15.52
C PHE A 801 42.56 -13.79 16.80
N LYS A 802 42.37 -12.79 17.65
CA LYS A 802 42.82 -12.85 19.05
C LYS A 802 41.64 -13.28 19.92
N VAL A 803 41.70 -14.50 20.46
CA VAL A 803 40.69 -14.98 21.40
C VAL A 803 40.92 -14.33 22.76
N MET A 804 39.90 -13.63 23.26
CA MET A 804 39.89 -13.03 24.59
C MET A 804 39.20 -13.99 25.56
N ALA A 805 39.80 -14.14 26.75
CA ALA A 805 39.30 -15.03 27.80
C ALA A 805 38.10 -14.44 28.55
#